data_AF-A0A5C6B027-F1
#
_entry.id   AF-A0A5C6B027-F1
#
_cell.length_a   1.000
_cell.length_b   1.000
_cell.length_c   1.000
_cell.angle_alpha   90.00
_cell.angle_beta   90.00
_cell.angle_gamma   90.00
#
_symmetry.space_group_name_H-M   'P 1'
#
loop_
_entity.id
_entity.type
_entity.pdbx_description
1 polymer ?
#
loop_
_entity_poly.entity_id
_entity_poly.type
_entity_poly.pdbx_seq_one_letter_code
_entity_poly.pdbx_strand_id
1 'polypeptide(L)'
;MANPVEDWKAEKHSFEVWEDCEKYAAARTPIKEIPQPDLERMKWYGFFYRKRDGSGRYMNRIRITAGEMTAEQAREIAHLAYEYGHGIVDVTTRANVQVQGLEIEHLPKFAARLEKVGVTSKQTGHDNIRNVFAHPFSGLIPDELIDTRQLCHDVTALFVDSREYSDLPRKMNICLNGTDQHSAHFWTQDISFLATHNDDGEVVFQTLIGGTQGQNPRLASHLPVLIYPEQVVDVTRSILDLFRTKGSRVKRNAARFRFLVDEIGVSGVLQWLEETLPFPLQPGVSEPTPASSHDELVGWFRQANPKLWTMGLSVPLGRMTWQQLEGLGRLSKKWGDGQLRVTHEQGIAVINIPTGFKDAAATDAAALGLGVHADPFDLNTMACTGSQFCNIAVTETKGQMLQLIEKLRKRALKLHGIRIHMSGCPSSCAQHFTADIGLKGVRVRRLIGTREGFDVFLGGGIAGQVHMGMPYKLGVDVDQLPTLIEDVVGEYYLLHKPGQTFSAYWREKLQAAKANKVGDDEYQPPVWLCESCDHRHIGEDPPVFCPSCAGLRRHFARLDDETLPAETAEESLEQTPVRTDGFNFAAKLEKLSDAGSLTVEVQAREYALFAVDGKVTCTDAACPHEGAPLAEGEVADGVVTCPWHQWEFDVCTGCSVTPAGHSVKTYETLIEGGDVFIKTGSNAGGIGIPDLSPATAVKAAEVSLRVLDVIAETPNVRTFRLDNSQTVLPQDFPGKFAQLCIPVEEGELWRSFTISSSPTDSQHVDLTIKLNPDGIATNYLFENIQPGSKLRIKGALGGFCFDPDRHREPLVLISTGSGITPMMAITRFLQDTGRSNPCTLLYGARTQSDIIFHEECRSFVAEGGAFQYVVSLTQPDDSWTGEVGRIDFERVQRFVSNLTGSRYFLCGPNEFMDELRAALIDVGVPEDRVHTEQFHATPAPAGV
;
A
#
# COMPACT_ATOMS: atom_id res chain seq x y z
N MET A 1 -39.06 10.13 8.65
CA MET A 1 -39.46 10.50 7.27
C MET A 1 -39.87 9.22 6.56
N ALA A 2 -41.00 9.23 5.87
CA ALA A 2 -41.44 8.13 5.01
C ALA A 2 -40.32 7.78 4.00
N ASN A 3 -40.24 6.51 3.58
CA ASN A 3 -39.27 6.05 2.60
C ASN A 3 -39.89 6.19 1.20
N PRO A 4 -39.68 7.29 0.46
CA PRO A 4 -40.40 7.58 -0.78
C PRO A 4 -40.16 6.53 -1.87
N VAL A 5 -39.07 5.78 -1.76
CA VAL A 5 -38.78 4.64 -2.62
C VAL A 5 -39.84 3.55 -2.53
N GLU A 6 -40.34 3.24 -1.33
CA GLU A 6 -41.33 2.18 -1.16
C GLU A 6 -42.66 2.62 -1.76
N ASP A 7 -43.00 3.90 -1.60
CA ASP A 7 -44.14 4.53 -2.26
C ASP A 7 -44.00 4.41 -3.79
N TRP A 8 -42.83 4.71 -4.35
CA TRP A 8 -42.57 4.56 -5.79
C TRP A 8 -42.69 3.09 -6.24
N LYS A 9 -42.18 2.12 -5.48
CA LYS A 9 -42.31 0.70 -5.84
C LYS A 9 -43.78 0.26 -5.82
N ALA A 10 -44.57 0.76 -4.86
CA ALA A 10 -45.99 0.45 -4.73
C ALA A 10 -46.84 1.10 -5.84
N GLU A 11 -46.52 2.34 -6.23
CA GLU A 11 -47.21 3.07 -7.30
C GLU A 11 -47.08 2.39 -8.66
N LYS A 12 -45.89 1.89 -8.97
CA LYS A 12 -45.55 1.29 -10.26
C LYS A 12 -44.40 0.34 -10.11
N HIS A 13 -44.60 -0.90 -10.59
CA HIS A 13 -43.55 -1.92 -10.55
C HIS A 13 -42.32 -1.46 -11.33
N SER A 14 -41.13 -1.65 -10.76
CA SER A 14 -39.89 -1.08 -11.31
C SER A 14 -39.58 -1.49 -12.75
N PHE A 15 -39.98 -2.70 -13.18
CA PHE A 15 -39.82 -3.14 -14.58
C PHE A 15 -40.73 -2.41 -15.57
N GLU A 16 -41.87 -1.88 -15.14
CA GLU A 16 -42.80 -1.20 -16.05
C GLU A 16 -42.30 0.18 -16.47
N VAL A 17 -41.20 0.68 -15.88
CA VAL A 17 -40.55 1.91 -16.31
C VAL A 17 -39.96 1.80 -17.72
N TRP A 18 -39.73 0.59 -18.22
CA TRP A 18 -39.04 0.41 -19.51
C TRP A 18 -39.83 0.98 -20.69
N GLU A 19 -41.15 0.80 -20.71
CA GLU A 19 -42.02 1.39 -21.75
C GLU A 19 -41.95 2.92 -21.72
N ASP A 20 -41.80 3.53 -20.54
CA ASP A 20 -41.66 4.98 -20.43
C ASP A 20 -40.26 5.43 -20.83
N CYS A 21 -39.22 4.66 -20.48
CA CYS A 21 -37.86 4.87 -20.95
C CYS A 21 -37.80 4.92 -22.48
N GLU A 22 -38.49 4.02 -23.18
CA GLU A 22 -38.60 4.01 -24.64
C GLU A 22 -39.31 5.25 -25.19
N LYS A 23 -40.40 5.70 -24.54
CA LYS A 23 -41.09 6.96 -24.90
C LYS A 23 -40.18 8.17 -24.70
N TYR A 24 -39.48 8.25 -23.56
CA TYR A 24 -38.54 9.33 -23.27
C TYR A 24 -37.38 9.35 -24.26
N ALA A 25 -36.85 8.17 -24.63
CA ALA A 25 -35.79 8.03 -25.61
C ALA A 25 -36.25 8.49 -27.01
N ALA A 26 -37.44 8.06 -27.45
CA ALA A 26 -38.00 8.45 -28.74
C ALA A 26 -38.27 9.97 -28.83
N ALA A 27 -38.73 10.57 -27.73
CA ALA A 27 -38.99 12.01 -27.64
C ALA A 27 -37.76 12.85 -27.29
N ARG A 28 -36.61 12.23 -26.99
CA ARG A 28 -35.40 12.88 -26.45
C ARG A 28 -35.70 13.77 -25.24
N THR A 29 -36.55 13.28 -24.34
CA THR A 29 -37.07 14.05 -23.21
C THR A 29 -35.91 14.53 -22.31
N PRO A 30 -35.79 15.85 -22.07
CA PRO A 30 -34.78 16.38 -21.16
C PRO A 30 -34.92 15.78 -19.76
N ILE A 31 -33.79 15.45 -19.12
CA ILE A 31 -33.79 14.77 -17.81
C ILE A 31 -34.61 15.49 -16.72
N LYS A 32 -34.67 16.83 -16.78
CA LYS A 32 -35.41 17.66 -15.82
C LYS A 32 -36.93 17.50 -15.94
N GLU A 33 -37.40 17.01 -17.08
CA GLU A 33 -38.82 16.78 -17.37
C GLU A 33 -39.24 15.33 -17.07
N ILE A 34 -38.27 14.42 -16.90
CA ILE A 34 -38.54 13.03 -16.53
C ILE A 34 -38.89 12.96 -15.03
N PRO A 35 -40.00 12.31 -14.65
CA PRO A 35 -40.36 12.14 -13.25
C PRO A 35 -39.24 11.49 -12.43
N GLN A 36 -38.95 12.07 -11.26
CA GLN A 36 -37.94 11.55 -10.34
C GLN A 36 -38.11 10.06 -9.97
N PRO A 37 -39.34 9.53 -9.75
CA PRO A 37 -39.54 8.10 -9.53
C PRO A 37 -39.05 7.23 -10.70
N ASP A 38 -39.28 7.65 -11.95
CA ASP A 38 -38.87 6.87 -13.13
C ASP A 38 -37.36 6.89 -13.33
N LEU A 39 -36.71 8.03 -13.10
CA LEU A 39 -35.24 8.11 -13.08
C LEU A 39 -34.61 7.16 -12.03
N GLU A 40 -35.31 6.90 -10.93
CA GLU A 40 -34.86 5.96 -9.90
C GLU A 40 -35.21 4.50 -10.27
N ARG A 41 -36.37 4.24 -10.86
CA ARG A 41 -36.77 2.91 -11.38
C ARG A 41 -35.89 2.45 -12.54
N MET A 42 -35.36 3.35 -13.39
CA MET A 42 -34.39 3.01 -14.46
C MET A 42 -33.13 2.28 -13.93
N LYS A 43 -32.80 2.40 -12.64
CA LYS A 43 -31.71 1.65 -11.99
C LYS A 43 -31.98 0.14 -11.93
N TRP A 44 -33.23 -0.31 -12.05
CA TRP A 44 -33.56 -1.72 -12.26
C TRP A 44 -33.15 -2.25 -13.62
N TYR A 45 -32.93 -1.37 -14.61
CA TYR A 45 -32.32 -1.73 -15.90
C TYR A 45 -30.83 -1.38 -15.94
N GLY A 46 -30.25 -1.03 -14.79
CA GLY A 46 -28.84 -0.69 -14.66
C GLY A 46 -28.46 0.70 -15.13
N PHE A 47 -29.43 1.56 -15.44
CA PHE A 47 -29.18 2.95 -15.84
C PHE A 47 -29.27 3.89 -14.63
N PHE A 48 -28.18 4.59 -14.36
CA PHE A 48 -28.05 5.53 -13.24
C PHE A 48 -27.83 6.93 -13.78
N TYR A 49 -28.83 7.76 -13.68
CA TYR A 49 -28.73 9.14 -14.11
C TYR A 49 -27.78 9.98 -13.25
N ARG A 50 -27.13 10.98 -13.84
CA ARG A 50 -26.13 11.83 -13.20
C ARG A 50 -26.72 13.19 -12.82
N LYS A 51 -26.92 13.40 -11.51
CA LYS A 51 -27.52 14.61 -10.90
C LYS A 51 -26.56 15.80 -10.85
N ARG A 52 -25.28 15.54 -10.59
CA ARG A 52 -24.36 16.55 -10.04
C ARG A 52 -23.78 17.52 -11.07
N ASP A 53 -23.50 17.06 -12.28
CA ASP A 53 -22.87 17.87 -13.31
C ASP A 53 -23.88 18.47 -14.31
N GLY A 54 -25.18 18.29 -14.07
CA GLY A 54 -26.24 18.79 -14.96
C GLY A 54 -26.17 18.22 -16.39
N SER A 55 -25.37 17.19 -16.63
CA SER A 55 -25.02 16.71 -17.96
C SER A 55 -26.16 16.02 -18.71
N GLY A 56 -27.22 15.62 -18.00
CA GLY A 56 -28.30 14.81 -18.56
C GLY A 56 -27.86 13.39 -18.95
N ARG A 57 -26.72 12.92 -18.42
CA ARG A 57 -26.12 11.63 -18.78
C ARG A 57 -26.48 10.51 -17.82
N TYR A 58 -26.33 9.27 -18.29
CA TYR A 58 -26.52 8.05 -17.54
C TYR A 58 -25.23 7.22 -17.51
N MET A 59 -25.03 6.51 -16.41
CA MET A 59 -24.10 5.39 -16.31
C MET A 59 -24.91 4.10 -16.52
N ASN A 60 -24.40 3.14 -17.29
CA ASN A 60 -24.93 1.78 -17.29
C ASN A 60 -23.98 0.85 -16.52
N ARG A 61 -24.54 0.04 -15.63
CA ARG A 61 -23.83 -1.07 -14.99
C ARG A 61 -24.26 -2.38 -15.62
N ILE A 62 -23.28 -3.10 -16.14
CA ILE A 62 -23.47 -4.36 -16.84
C ILE A 62 -23.20 -5.51 -15.87
N ARG A 63 -24.05 -6.53 -15.87
CA ARG A 63 -23.91 -7.73 -15.04
C ARG A 63 -22.98 -8.73 -15.74
N ILE A 64 -21.88 -9.06 -15.08
CA ILE A 64 -20.90 -10.05 -15.51
C ILE A 64 -20.87 -11.13 -14.42
N THR A 65 -21.85 -12.05 -14.49
CA THR A 65 -22.02 -13.11 -13.49
C THR A 65 -20.75 -13.95 -13.39
N ALA A 66 -20.37 -14.32 -12.16
CA ALA A 66 -19.10 -15.00 -11.85
C ALA A 66 -17.82 -14.24 -12.30
N GLY A 67 -17.93 -13.03 -12.83
CA GLY A 67 -16.83 -12.32 -13.48
C GLY A 67 -16.46 -12.88 -14.86
N GLU A 68 -17.29 -13.73 -15.47
CA GLU A 68 -17.02 -14.34 -16.78
C GLU A 68 -17.49 -13.48 -17.94
N MET A 69 -16.61 -13.23 -18.90
CA MET A 69 -16.93 -12.45 -20.09
C MET A 69 -16.31 -13.10 -21.33
N THR A 70 -17.08 -13.23 -22.40
CA THR A 70 -16.53 -13.70 -23.69
C THR A 70 -15.92 -12.55 -24.47
N ALA A 71 -15.06 -12.86 -25.43
CA ALA A 71 -14.47 -11.89 -26.36
C ALA A 71 -15.52 -11.12 -27.17
N GLU A 72 -16.64 -11.76 -27.53
CA GLU A 72 -17.75 -11.12 -28.24
C GLU A 72 -18.45 -10.10 -27.34
N GLN A 73 -18.71 -10.47 -26.08
CA GLN A 73 -19.30 -9.58 -25.09
C GLN A 73 -18.37 -8.39 -24.80
N ALA A 74 -17.07 -8.65 -24.58
CA ALA A 74 -16.08 -7.60 -24.36
C ALA A 74 -16.03 -6.59 -25.51
N ARG A 75 -16.00 -7.08 -26.75
CA ARG A 75 -16.01 -6.24 -27.96
C ARG A 75 -17.29 -5.42 -28.08
N GLU A 76 -18.45 -6.03 -27.82
CA GLU A 76 -19.72 -5.32 -27.91
C GLU A 76 -19.81 -4.22 -26.83
N ILE A 77 -19.39 -4.51 -25.59
CA ILE A 77 -19.32 -3.53 -24.50
C ILE A 77 -18.36 -2.37 -24.86
N ALA A 78 -17.20 -2.68 -25.45
CA ALA A 78 -16.26 -1.67 -25.92
C ALA A 78 -16.89 -0.76 -26.99
N HIS A 79 -17.52 -1.33 -28.01
CA HIS A 79 -18.20 -0.56 -29.05
C HIS A 79 -19.35 0.29 -28.48
N LEU A 80 -20.12 -0.25 -27.54
CA LEU A 80 -21.17 0.50 -26.86
C LEU A 80 -20.62 1.70 -26.07
N ALA A 81 -19.47 1.52 -25.41
CA ALA A 81 -18.79 2.61 -24.70
C ALA A 81 -18.27 3.68 -25.66
N TYR A 82 -17.77 3.30 -26.84
CA TYR A 82 -17.31 4.21 -27.89
C TYR A 82 -18.46 4.97 -28.56
N GLU A 83 -19.51 4.26 -28.99
CA GLU A 83 -20.60 4.84 -29.78
C GLU A 83 -21.54 5.71 -28.96
N TYR A 84 -21.86 5.30 -27.72
CA TYR A 84 -22.92 5.94 -26.93
C TYR A 84 -22.42 6.60 -25.64
N GLY A 85 -21.20 6.28 -25.21
CA GLY A 85 -20.62 6.74 -23.94
C GLY A 85 -19.42 7.67 -24.13
N HIS A 86 -18.59 7.76 -23.08
CA HIS A 86 -17.35 8.55 -23.10
C HIS A 86 -16.13 7.76 -23.61
N GLY A 87 -16.30 6.59 -24.22
CA GLY A 87 -15.18 5.74 -24.67
C GLY A 87 -14.36 5.11 -23.55
N ILE A 88 -14.91 5.05 -22.32
CA ILE A 88 -14.26 4.42 -21.16
C ILE A 88 -15.14 3.31 -20.58
N VAL A 89 -14.48 2.29 -20.04
CA VAL A 89 -15.09 1.18 -19.31
C VAL A 89 -14.40 1.03 -17.97
N ASP A 90 -15.18 1.05 -16.89
CA ASP A 90 -14.67 0.87 -15.53
C ASP A 90 -15.00 -0.54 -15.00
N VAL A 91 -13.97 -1.33 -14.65
CA VAL A 91 -14.11 -2.55 -13.85
C VAL A 91 -14.43 -2.17 -12.40
N THR A 92 -15.32 -2.93 -11.78
CA THR A 92 -15.88 -2.61 -10.47
C THR A 92 -15.46 -3.63 -9.42
N THR A 93 -15.56 -3.23 -8.15
CA THR A 93 -15.27 -4.06 -6.97
C THR A 93 -16.24 -5.22 -6.71
N ARG A 94 -17.01 -5.62 -7.72
CA ARG A 94 -17.92 -6.78 -7.71
C ARG A 94 -17.82 -7.60 -8.99
N ALA A 95 -16.65 -7.58 -9.64
CA ALA A 95 -16.42 -8.28 -10.90
C ALA A 95 -17.49 -7.93 -11.96
N ASN A 96 -17.79 -6.64 -12.11
CA ASN A 96 -18.73 -6.09 -13.09
C ASN A 96 -18.01 -5.01 -13.91
N VAL A 97 -18.62 -4.57 -15.01
CA VAL A 97 -18.16 -3.40 -15.78
C VAL A 97 -19.21 -2.29 -15.84
N GLN A 98 -18.77 -1.05 -16.02
CA GLN A 98 -19.63 0.14 -16.15
C GLN A 98 -19.23 1.00 -17.35
N VAL A 99 -20.24 1.51 -18.06
CA VAL A 99 -20.09 2.48 -19.15
C VAL A 99 -20.68 3.82 -18.69
N GLN A 100 -19.92 4.89 -18.88
CA GLN A 100 -20.32 6.26 -18.50
C GLN A 100 -20.73 7.07 -19.73
N GLY A 101 -21.62 8.04 -19.54
CA GLY A 101 -21.85 9.11 -20.53
C GLY A 101 -23.00 8.88 -21.52
N LEU A 102 -23.91 7.94 -21.22
CA LEU A 102 -25.04 7.63 -22.11
C LEU A 102 -26.08 8.76 -22.10
N GLU A 103 -26.76 8.95 -23.22
CA GLU A 103 -27.91 9.86 -23.37
C GLU A 103 -29.21 9.06 -23.37
N ILE A 104 -30.36 9.73 -23.11
CA ILE A 104 -31.65 9.06 -22.98
C ILE A 104 -32.05 8.32 -24.27
N GLU A 105 -31.79 8.91 -25.45
CA GLU A 105 -32.08 8.29 -26.75
C GLU A 105 -31.32 6.99 -27.01
N HIS A 106 -30.18 6.78 -26.33
CA HIS A 106 -29.33 5.62 -26.55
C HIS A 106 -29.70 4.42 -25.67
N LEU A 107 -30.44 4.63 -24.57
CA LEU A 107 -30.61 3.57 -23.55
C LEU A 107 -31.32 2.32 -24.09
N PRO A 108 -32.43 2.40 -24.84
CA PRO A 108 -33.09 1.20 -25.36
C PRO A 108 -32.21 0.41 -26.34
N LYS A 109 -31.53 1.12 -27.25
CA LYS A 109 -30.62 0.49 -28.22
C LYS A 109 -29.42 -0.14 -27.54
N PHE A 110 -28.88 0.51 -26.50
CA PHE A 110 -27.79 -0.01 -25.69
C PHE A 110 -28.19 -1.33 -25.01
N ALA A 111 -29.34 -1.37 -24.33
CA ALA A 111 -29.84 -2.57 -23.67
C ALA A 111 -30.10 -3.72 -24.66
N ALA A 112 -30.77 -3.44 -25.79
CA ALA A 112 -31.03 -4.44 -26.81
C ALA A 112 -29.75 -5.03 -27.44
N ARG A 113 -28.67 -4.25 -27.53
CA ARG A 113 -27.37 -4.71 -28.02
C ARG A 113 -26.64 -5.61 -27.02
N LEU A 114 -26.72 -5.30 -25.72
CA LEU A 114 -26.22 -6.20 -24.68
C LEU A 114 -26.95 -7.55 -24.70
N GLU A 115 -28.29 -7.52 -24.80
CA GLU A 115 -29.10 -8.75 -24.80
C GLU A 115 -28.76 -9.65 -26.00
N LYS A 116 -28.44 -9.07 -27.16
CA LYS A 116 -28.02 -9.83 -28.36
C LYS A 116 -26.74 -10.66 -28.15
N VAL A 117 -25.85 -10.25 -27.25
CA VAL A 117 -24.63 -10.99 -26.90
C VAL A 117 -24.78 -11.79 -25.60
N GLY A 118 -26.02 -11.97 -25.13
CA GLY A 118 -26.33 -12.76 -23.93
C GLY A 118 -25.96 -12.07 -22.61
N VAL A 119 -25.85 -10.74 -22.59
CA VAL A 119 -25.52 -9.96 -21.39
C VAL A 119 -26.69 -9.06 -21.01
N THR A 120 -26.88 -8.83 -19.71
CA THR A 120 -27.94 -7.96 -19.19
C THR A 120 -27.39 -6.90 -18.24
N SER A 121 -28.07 -5.76 -18.15
CA SER A 121 -27.85 -4.74 -17.11
C SER A 121 -28.95 -4.73 -16.05
N LYS A 122 -29.92 -5.65 -16.14
CA LYS A 122 -31.07 -5.72 -15.23
C LYS A 122 -30.66 -6.06 -13.79
N GLN A 123 -31.40 -5.45 -12.86
CA GLN A 123 -31.30 -5.59 -11.41
C GLN A 123 -29.89 -5.29 -10.86
N THR A 124 -29.08 -4.50 -11.56
CA THR A 124 -27.72 -4.14 -11.10
C THR A 124 -27.69 -2.94 -10.16
N GLY A 125 -28.85 -2.30 -9.95
CA GLY A 125 -29.04 -1.09 -9.16
C GLY A 125 -30.17 -1.15 -8.14
N HIS A 126 -30.28 -0.08 -7.37
CA HIS A 126 -31.35 0.13 -6.38
C HIS A 126 -31.54 -1.02 -5.37
N ASP A 127 -32.76 -1.50 -5.16
CA ASP A 127 -33.15 -2.47 -4.12
C ASP A 127 -33.32 -3.86 -4.74
N ASN A 128 -32.19 -4.39 -5.20
CA ASN A 128 -32.06 -5.67 -5.90
C ASN A 128 -30.84 -6.44 -5.41
N ILE A 129 -30.77 -7.71 -5.81
CA ILE A 129 -29.57 -8.54 -5.74
C ILE A 129 -28.54 -8.05 -6.77
N ARG A 130 -27.34 -7.73 -6.30
CA ARG A 130 -26.23 -7.21 -7.10
C ARG A 130 -25.54 -8.35 -7.86
N ASN A 131 -24.38 -8.06 -8.45
CA ASN A 131 -23.61 -9.12 -9.10
C ASN A 131 -23.29 -10.22 -8.10
N VAL A 132 -23.50 -11.47 -8.53
CA VAL A 132 -23.04 -12.69 -7.86
C VAL A 132 -21.72 -13.05 -8.52
N PHE A 133 -20.64 -12.97 -7.76
CA PHE A 133 -19.29 -13.19 -8.29
C PHE A 133 -18.59 -14.33 -7.54
N ALA A 134 -17.68 -14.98 -8.27
CA ALA A 134 -16.80 -16.03 -7.78
C ALA A 134 -15.38 -15.48 -7.53
N HIS A 135 -14.49 -16.32 -7.01
CA HIS A 135 -13.06 -16.10 -7.23
C HIS A 135 -12.78 -15.94 -8.73
N PRO A 136 -11.99 -14.94 -9.20
CA PRO A 136 -11.85 -14.66 -10.63
C PRO A 136 -11.29 -15.82 -11.46
N PHE A 137 -10.53 -16.71 -10.82
CA PHE A 137 -9.94 -17.89 -11.47
C PHE A 137 -10.62 -19.20 -11.07
N SER A 138 -11.85 -19.15 -10.56
CA SER A 138 -12.62 -20.36 -10.26
C SER A 138 -12.80 -21.23 -11.51
N GLY A 139 -12.68 -22.54 -11.35
CA GLY A 139 -12.61 -23.56 -12.40
C GLY A 139 -11.25 -23.69 -13.09
N LEU A 140 -10.26 -22.88 -12.71
CA LEU A 140 -8.94 -22.85 -13.36
C LEU A 140 -7.80 -23.18 -12.41
N ILE A 141 -7.99 -23.08 -11.09
CA ILE A 141 -6.93 -23.25 -10.10
C ILE A 141 -6.64 -24.75 -9.89
N PRO A 142 -5.37 -25.20 -9.91
CA PRO A 142 -5.02 -26.62 -9.78
C PRO A 142 -5.60 -27.33 -8.54
N ASP A 143 -5.57 -26.66 -7.39
CA ASP A 143 -5.96 -27.23 -6.09
C ASP A 143 -7.25 -26.59 -5.54
N GLU A 144 -8.13 -26.11 -6.41
CA GLU A 144 -9.44 -25.57 -6.00
C GLU A 144 -10.35 -26.68 -5.47
N LEU A 145 -11.09 -26.39 -4.40
CA LEU A 145 -12.03 -27.34 -3.80
C LEU A 145 -13.24 -27.58 -4.69
N ILE A 146 -13.77 -26.50 -5.29
CA ILE A 146 -14.95 -26.57 -6.17
C ILE A 146 -15.00 -25.38 -7.13
N ASP A 147 -15.32 -25.64 -8.40
CA ASP A 147 -15.67 -24.58 -9.35
C ASP A 147 -17.02 -23.96 -9.00
N THR A 148 -17.00 -22.68 -8.61
CA THR A 148 -18.19 -21.95 -8.13
C THR A 148 -18.92 -21.15 -9.22
N ARG A 149 -18.43 -21.19 -10.47
CA ARG A 149 -18.99 -20.37 -11.55
C ARG A 149 -20.42 -20.75 -11.88
N GLN A 150 -20.69 -22.05 -12.03
CA GLN A 150 -22.03 -22.53 -12.34
C GLN A 150 -23.02 -22.17 -11.22
N LEU A 151 -22.63 -22.33 -9.95
CA LEU A 151 -23.45 -21.91 -8.81
C LEU A 151 -23.75 -20.41 -8.81
N CYS A 152 -22.80 -19.56 -9.22
CA CYS A 152 -23.07 -18.12 -9.39
C CYS A 152 -24.12 -17.85 -10.47
N HIS A 153 -24.10 -18.60 -11.58
CA HIS A 153 -25.10 -18.51 -12.65
C HIS A 153 -26.46 -19.02 -12.18
N ASP A 154 -26.51 -20.13 -11.46
CA ASP A 154 -27.75 -20.71 -10.93
C ASP A 154 -28.42 -19.78 -9.91
N VAL A 155 -27.63 -19.19 -9.00
CA VAL A 155 -28.11 -18.15 -8.07
C VAL A 155 -28.56 -16.89 -8.84
N THR A 156 -27.90 -16.53 -9.94
CA THR A 156 -28.32 -15.39 -10.75
C THR A 156 -29.65 -15.66 -11.48
N ALA A 157 -29.83 -16.86 -12.01
CA ALA A 157 -31.05 -17.30 -12.68
C ALA A 157 -32.28 -17.29 -11.75
N LEU A 158 -32.07 -17.44 -10.43
CA LEU A 158 -33.13 -17.34 -9.43
C LEU A 158 -33.86 -15.98 -9.47
N PHE A 159 -33.13 -14.88 -9.66
CA PHE A 159 -33.68 -13.54 -9.43
C PHE A 159 -33.70 -12.62 -10.66
N VAL A 160 -32.89 -12.89 -11.68
CA VAL A 160 -32.91 -12.05 -12.88
C VAL A 160 -34.27 -12.17 -13.57
N ASP A 161 -34.89 -11.03 -13.90
CA ASP A 161 -36.25 -10.91 -14.43
C ASP A 161 -37.37 -11.36 -13.48
N SER A 162 -37.05 -11.80 -12.27
CA SER A 162 -38.05 -12.09 -11.24
C SER A 162 -38.65 -10.80 -10.68
N ARG A 163 -39.97 -10.61 -10.87
CA ARG A 163 -40.72 -9.51 -10.24
C ARG A 163 -40.63 -9.57 -8.72
N GLU A 164 -40.75 -10.77 -8.15
CA GLU A 164 -40.69 -11.03 -6.72
C GLU A 164 -39.35 -10.62 -6.10
N TYR A 165 -38.22 -10.99 -6.72
CA TYR A 165 -36.88 -10.63 -6.23
C TYR A 165 -36.40 -9.26 -6.72
N SER A 166 -37.26 -8.50 -7.40
CA SER A 166 -37.01 -7.10 -7.76
C SER A 166 -37.52 -6.10 -6.72
N ASP A 167 -38.25 -6.54 -5.70
CA ASP A 167 -38.79 -5.70 -4.62
C ASP A 167 -38.23 -6.09 -3.25
N LEU A 168 -36.91 -5.99 -3.08
CA LEU A 168 -36.29 -6.15 -1.77
C LEU A 168 -36.37 -4.85 -0.94
N PRO A 169 -36.25 -4.91 0.40
CA PRO A 169 -36.14 -3.72 1.24
C PRO A 169 -34.92 -2.84 0.90
N ARG A 170 -33.81 -3.48 0.52
CA ARG A 170 -32.56 -2.82 0.11
C ARG A 170 -31.72 -3.76 -0.77
N LYS A 171 -30.57 -3.27 -1.24
CA LYS A 171 -29.60 -4.09 -1.99
C LYS A 171 -29.14 -5.33 -1.21
N MET A 172 -28.92 -6.42 -1.94
CA MET A 172 -28.36 -7.68 -1.47
C MET A 172 -27.09 -8.01 -2.28
N ASN A 173 -25.99 -8.31 -1.59
CA ASN A 173 -24.69 -8.63 -2.17
C ASN A 173 -24.34 -10.08 -1.87
N ILE A 174 -24.02 -10.87 -2.90
CA ILE A 174 -23.72 -12.30 -2.77
C ILE A 174 -22.38 -12.61 -3.45
N CYS A 175 -21.58 -13.51 -2.87
CA CYS A 175 -20.43 -14.12 -3.55
C CYS A 175 -20.20 -15.57 -3.11
N LEU A 176 -19.43 -16.30 -3.92
CA LEU A 176 -19.07 -17.69 -3.68
C LEU A 176 -17.55 -17.84 -3.85
N ASN A 177 -16.91 -18.67 -3.04
CA ASN A 177 -15.48 -18.95 -3.11
C ASN A 177 -15.22 -20.44 -3.07
N GLY A 178 -14.47 -20.95 -4.05
CA GLY A 178 -14.11 -22.36 -4.18
C GLY A 178 -12.74 -22.72 -3.61
N THR A 179 -11.98 -21.75 -3.12
CA THR A 179 -10.61 -21.89 -2.66
C THR A 179 -10.51 -21.65 -1.15
N ASP A 180 -9.40 -22.08 -0.54
CA ASP A 180 -9.00 -21.73 0.82
C ASP A 180 -8.43 -20.30 0.93
N GLN A 181 -7.99 -19.73 -0.19
CA GLN A 181 -7.63 -18.32 -0.29
C GLN A 181 -8.88 -17.44 -0.30
N HIS A 182 -8.88 -16.38 0.53
CA HIS A 182 -10.03 -15.51 0.68
C HIS A 182 -9.63 -14.06 0.84
N SER A 183 -10.10 -13.20 -0.07
CA SER A 183 -10.07 -11.75 0.15
C SER A 183 -10.92 -11.34 1.38
N ALA A 184 -10.47 -10.31 2.11
CA ALA A 184 -11.28 -9.66 3.14
C ALA A 184 -12.65 -9.18 2.60
N HIS A 185 -12.79 -9.04 1.28
CA HIS A 185 -14.05 -8.68 0.64
C HIS A 185 -15.18 -9.67 0.92
N PHE A 186 -14.87 -10.97 1.06
CA PHE A 186 -15.86 -12.02 1.33
C PHE A 186 -16.57 -11.82 2.68
N TRP A 187 -15.94 -11.22 3.69
CA TRP A 187 -16.58 -10.90 4.98
C TRP A 187 -17.51 -9.69 4.94
N THR A 188 -17.67 -9.05 3.78
CA THR A 188 -18.42 -7.78 3.66
C THR A 188 -19.63 -7.84 2.74
N GLN A 189 -19.99 -9.05 2.32
CA GLN A 189 -21.21 -9.35 1.56
C GLN A 189 -22.39 -9.63 2.48
N ASP A 190 -23.60 -9.51 1.95
CA ASP A 190 -24.78 -9.89 2.71
C ASP A 190 -24.89 -11.42 2.83
N ILE A 191 -24.40 -12.18 1.83
CA ILE A 191 -24.23 -13.64 1.85
C ILE A 191 -22.90 -14.01 1.19
N SER A 192 -22.10 -14.85 1.84
CA SER A 192 -20.88 -15.45 1.26
C SER A 192 -20.85 -16.94 1.53
N PHE A 193 -20.59 -17.73 0.49
CA PHE A 193 -20.35 -19.16 0.61
C PHE A 193 -18.85 -19.43 0.42
N LEU A 194 -18.21 -20.01 1.43
CA LEU A 194 -16.77 -20.28 1.45
C LEU A 194 -16.54 -21.79 1.50
N ALA A 195 -15.94 -22.35 0.45
CA ALA A 195 -15.71 -23.78 0.34
C ALA A 195 -14.74 -24.28 1.41
N THR A 196 -15.03 -25.44 1.98
CA THR A 196 -14.20 -26.15 2.95
C THR A 196 -14.48 -27.65 2.86
N HIS A 197 -13.77 -28.45 3.64
CA HIS A 197 -14.10 -29.87 3.84
C HIS A 197 -14.91 -30.05 5.13
N ASN A 198 -15.89 -30.96 5.11
CA ASN A 198 -16.51 -31.48 6.33
C ASN A 198 -15.63 -32.58 6.97
N ASP A 199 -16.06 -33.11 8.13
CA ASP A 199 -15.33 -34.16 8.86
C ASP A 199 -15.17 -35.47 8.05
N ASP A 200 -16.05 -35.72 7.09
CA ASP A 200 -16.03 -36.86 6.17
C ASP A 200 -15.15 -36.60 4.92
N GLY A 201 -14.56 -35.41 4.79
CA GLY A 201 -13.72 -35.00 3.66
C GLY A 201 -14.48 -34.56 2.40
N GLU A 202 -15.80 -34.35 2.49
CA GLU A 202 -16.62 -33.85 1.38
C GLU A 202 -16.53 -32.32 1.30
N VAL A 203 -16.61 -31.79 0.07
CA VAL A 203 -16.59 -30.34 -0.16
C VAL A 203 -17.95 -29.74 0.13
N VAL A 204 -17.98 -28.83 1.10
CA VAL A 204 -19.16 -28.09 1.57
C VAL A 204 -18.84 -26.60 1.66
N PHE A 205 -19.84 -25.77 1.97
CA PHE A 205 -19.66 -24.35 2.20
C PHE A 205 -19.94 -23.97 3.65
N GLN A 206 -19.01 -23.26 4.29
CA GLN A 206 -19.34 -22.42 5.44
C GLN A 206 -19.95 -21.11 4.93
N THR A 207 -20.96 -20.61 5.63
CA THR A 207 -21.74 -19.45 5.17
C THR A 207 -21.59 -18.26 6.09
N LEU A 208 -21.28 -17.09 5.54
CA LEU A 208 -21.28 -15.81 6.26
C LEU A 208 -22.48 -14.96 5.84
N ILE A 209 -23.15 -14.31 6.81
CA ILE A 209 -24.36 -13.51 6.58
C ILE A 209 -24.29 -12.10 7.21
N GLY A 210 -24.90 -11.12 6.55
CA GLY A 210 -25.10 -9.78 7.13
C GLY A 210 -23.88 -8.85 7.10
N GLY A 211 -22.94 -9.05 6.18
CA GLY A 211 -21.82 -8.12 5.99
C GLY A 211 -22.19 -6.84 5.23
N THR A 212 -21.49 -5.75 5.54
CA THR A 212 -21.66 -4.48 4.83
C THR A 212 -20.45 -3.55 4.98
N GLN A 213 -20.14 -2.82 3.91
CA GLN A 213 -19.11 -1.77 3.90
C GLN A 213 -19.65 -0.34 4.12
N GLY A 214 -20.98 -0.12 4.06
CA GLY A 214 -21.58 1.23 3.97
C GLY A 214 -21.32 2.17 5.16
N GLN A 215 -22.14 3.22 5.32
CA GLN A 215 -21.90 4.26 6.35
C GLN A 215 -21.63 3.71 7.76
N ASN A 216 -22.35 2.63 8.10
CA ASN A 216 -22.07 1.80 9.25
C ASN A 216 -21.52 0.48 8.67
N PRO A 217 -20.21 0.23 8.66
CA PRO A 217 -19.66 -1.05 8.23
C PRO A 217 -19.90 -2.12 9.29
N ARG A 218 -19.92 -3.39 8.90
CA ARG A 218 -19.99 -4.58 9.77
C ARG A 218 -19.49 -5.79 8.99
N LEU A 219 -18.72 -6.65 9.63
CA LEU A 219 -18.35 -7.95 9.07
C LEU A 219 -19.57 -8.88 9.11
N ALA A 220 -19.63 -9.82 8.18
CA ALA A 220 -20.64 -10.86 8.17
C ALA A 220 -20.44 -11.79 9.38
N SER A 221 -21.54 -12.29 9.93
CA SER A 221 -21.54 -13.29 11.00
C SER A 221 -21.55 -14.69 10.40
N HIS A 222 -20.84 -15.63 11.02
CA HIS A 222 -20.91 -17.03 10.62
C HIS A 222 -22.31 -17.61 10.91
N LEU A 223 -22.89 -18.30 9.93
CA LEU A 223 -24.08 -19.12 10.09
C LEU A 223 -23.61 -20.56 10.38
N PRO A 224 -23.87 -21.14 11.56
CA PRO A 224 -23.18 -22.34 12.06
C PRO A 224 -23.72 -23.66 11.45
N VAL A 225 -23.76 -23.71 10.12
CA VAL A 225 -24.21 -24.85 9.32
C VAL A 225 -23.31 -25.02 8.09
N LEU A 226 -23.16 -26.27 7.66
CA LEU A 226 -22.51 -26.64 6.42
C LEU A 226 -23.58 -26.73 5.32
N ILE A 227 -23.31 -26.06 4.19
CA ILE A 227 -24.20 -26.03 3.03
C ILE A 227 -23.55 -26.82 1.91
N TYR A 228 -24.22 -27.86 1.43
CA TYR A 228 -23.75 -28.63 0.28
C TYR A 228 -23.91 -27.82 -1.02
N PRO A 229 -23.07 -28.05 -2.05
CA PRO A 229 -23.14 -27.32 -3.32
C PRO A 229 -24.55 -27.30 -3.94
N GLU A 230 -25.27 -28.43 -3.92
CA GLU A 230 -26.63 -28.57 -4.42
C GLU A 230 -27.68 -27.79 -3.61
N GLN A 231 -27.37 -27.40 -2.37
CA GLN A 231 -28.28 -26.67 -1.48
C GLN A 231 -28.15 -25.15 -1.62
N VAL A 232 -27.08 -24.65 -2.23
CA VAL A 232 -26.73 -23.21 -2.29
C VAL A 232 -27.89 -22.36 -2.83
N VAL A 233 -28.57 -22.82 -3.88
CA VAL A 233 -29.67 -22.07 -4.52
C VAL A 233 -30.89 -21.99 -3.60
N ASP A 234 -31.27 -23.08 -2.95
CA ASP A 234 -32.45 -23.13 -2.07
C ASP A 234 -32.20 -22.36 -0.76
N VAL A 235 -30.99 -22.46 -0.20
CA VAL A 235 -30.57 -21.65 0.96
C VAL A 235 -30.60 -20.17 0.61
N THR A 236 -30.03 -19.79 -0.54
CA THR A 236 -30.07 -18.40 -1.00
C THR A 236 -31.51 -17.90 -1.16
N ARG A 237 -32.39 -18.70 -1.77
CA ARG A 237 -33.81 -18.39 -1.93
C ARG A 237 -34.48 -18.13 -0.59
N SER A 238 -34.30 -19.02 0.37
CA SER A 238 -34.90 -18.89 1.71
C SER A 238 -34.39 -17.64 2.45
N ILE A 239 -33.10 -17.30 2.35
CA ILE A 239 -32.56 -16.05 2.92
C ILE A 239 -33.16 -14.81 2.23
N LEU A 240 -33.33 -14.84 0.92
CA LEU A 240 -33.97 -13.76 0.18
C LEU A 240 -35.44 -13.58 0.58
N ASP A 241 -36.17 -14.68 0.79
CA ASP A 241 -37.56 -14.67 1.26
C ASP A 241 -37.67 -14.13 2.69
N LEU A 242 -36.76 -14.51 3.58
CA LEU A 242 -36.63 -13.93 4.92
C LEU A 242 -36.46 -12.42 4.84
N PHE A 243 -35.50 -11.95 4.02
CA PHE A 243 -35.23 -10.53 3.90
C PHE A 243 -36.39 -9.76 3.28
N ARG A 244 -37.04 -10.31 2.24
CA ARG A 244 -38.23 -9.71 1.61
C ARG A 244 -39.38 -9.56 2.61
N THR A 245 -39.57 -10.57 3.46
CA THR A 245 -40.71 -10.71 4.38
C THR A 245 -40.52 -9.89 5.66
N LYS A 246 -39.36 -9.98 6.30
CA LYS A 246 -39.11 -9.40 7.63
C LYS A 246 -38.20 -8.16 7.60
N GLY A 247 -37.52 -7.88 6.50
CA GLY A 247 -36.59 -6.74 6.42
C GLY A 247 -37.30 -5.38 6.51
N SER A 248 -36.74 -4.48 7.32
CA SER A 248 -37.31 -3.14 7.51
C SER A 248 -37.33 -2.32 6.22
N ARG A 249 -38.50 -1.76 5.89
CA ARG A 249 -38.73 -0.85 4.76
C ARG A 249 -38.86 0.62 5.19
N VAL A 250 -38.80 0.90 6.49
CA VAL A 250 -39.14 2.21 7.07
C VAL A 250 -38.03 3.26 6.85
N LYS A 251 -36.78 2.91 7.16
CA LYS A 251 -35.63 3.83 7.04
C LYS A 251 -34.58 3.26 6.10
N ARG A 252 -34.33 3.91 4.97
CA ARG A 252 -33.41 3.42 3.93
C ARG A 252 -31.97 3.17 4.41
N ASN A 253 -31.48 3.93 5.40
CA ASN A 253 -30.16 3.75 6.01
C ASN A 253 -30.11 2.62 7.06
N ALA A 254 -31.25 2.06 7.42
CA ALA A 254 -31.41 0.95 8.37
C ALA A 254 -32.16 -0.26 7.75
N ALA A 255 -32.15 -0.37 6.40
CA ALA A 255 -32.93 -1.36 5.65
C ALA A 255 -32.11 -2.51 5.04
N ARG A 256 -30.78 -2.55 5.27
CA ARG A 256 -29.92 -3.65 4.78
C ARG A 256 -30.17 -4.93 5.58
N PHE A 257 -29.92 -6.08 4.96
CA PHE A 257 -30.10 -7.40 5.57
C PHE A 257 -29.40 -7.53 6.93
N ARG A 258 -28.21 -6.92 7.08
CA ARG A 258 -27.48 -6.90 8.35
C ARG A 258 -28.30 -6.41 9.56
N PHE A 259 -29.21 -5.45 9.38
CA PHE A 259 -30.02 -4.92 10.48
C PHE A 259 -31.09 -5.91 10.90
N LEU A 260 -31.62 -6.69 9.95
CA LEU A 260 -32.49 -7.81 10.28
C LEU A 260 -31.72 -8.89 11.03
N VAL A 261 -30.50 -9.22 10.61
CA VAL A 261 -29.62 -10.16 11.33
C VAL A 261 -29.28 -9.67 12.74
N ASP A 262 -29.01 -8.37 12.91
CA ASP A 262 -28.78 -7.77 14.24
C ASP A 262 -30.04 -7.81 15.13
N GLU A 263 -31.24 -7.75 14.54
CA GLU A 263 -32.53 -7.80 15.25
C GLU A 263 -32.92 -9.21 15.69
N ILE A 264 -32.86 -10.20 14.80
CA ILE A 264 -33.32 -11.57 15.07
C ILE A 264 -32.18 -12.53 15.48
N GLY A 265 -30.93 -12.07 15.39
CA GLY A 265 -29.74 -12.88 15.60
C GLY A 265 -29.50 -13.91 14.50
N VAL A 266 -28.31 -14.52 14.50
CA VAL A 266 -27.99 -15.67 13.63
C VAL A 266 -28.95 -16.83 13.90
N SER A 267 -29.34 -17.03 15.16
CA SER A 267 -30.32 -18.05 15.57
C SER A 267 -31.68 -17.88 14.90
N GLY A 268 -32.18 -16.65 14.78
CA GLY A 268 -33.46 -16.39 14.11
C GLY A 268 -33.40 -16.61 12.60
N VAL A 269 -32.24 -16.39 11.97
CA VAL A 269 -32.01 -16.76 10.57
C VAL A 269 -31.99 -18.28 10.42
N LEU A 270 -31.26 -18.99 11.28
CA LEU A 270 -31.19 -20.45 11.26
C LEU A 270 -32.57 -21.10 11.44
N GLN A 271 -33.34 -20.63 12.43
CA GLN A 271 -34.71 -21.10 12.66
C GLN A 271 -35.58 -20.93 11.40
N TRP A 272 -35.49 -19.77 10.73
CA TRP A 272 -36.22 -19.56 9.47
C TRP A 272 -35.81 -20.57 8.39
N LEU A 273 -34.51 -20.85 8.26
CA LEU A 273 -34.02 -21.83 7.28
C LEU A 273 -34.54 -23.23 7.59
N GLU A 274 -34.49 -23.68 8.84
CA GLU A 274 -35.01 -24.97 9.28
C GLU A 274 -36.52 -25.13 9.03
N GLU A 275 -37.29 -24.04 9.20
CA GLU A 275 -38.74 -24.04 8.97
C GLU A 275 -39.14 -24.01 7.48
N THR A 276 -38.25 -23.54 6.60
CA THR A 276 -38.60 -23.25 5.19
C THR A 276 -37.90 -24.14 4.17
N LEU A 277 -36.76 -24.73 4.51
CA LEU A 277 -36.03 -25.63 3.63
C LEU A 277 -36.64 -27.04 3.64
N PRO A 278 -36.65 -27.74 2.49
CA PRO A 278 -37.22 -29.09 2.40
C PRO A 278 -36.26 -30.18 2.92
N PHE A 279 -35.09 -29.80 3.45
CA PHE A 279 -34.05 -30.70 3.94
C PHE A 279 -33.44 -30.16 5.24
N PRO A 280 -32.92 -31.04 6.11
CA PRO A 280 -32.19 -30.60 7.28
C PRO A 280 -30.84 -29.99 6.89
N LEU A 281 -30.40 -29.00 7.66
CA LEU A 281 -29.06 -28.42 7.53
C LEU A 281 -28.07 -29.19 8.42
N GLN A 282 -26.87 -29.44 7.92
CA GLN A 282 -25.81 -30.07 8.72
C GLN A 282 -25.17 -29.01 9.64
N PRO A 283 -25.00 -29.28 10.94
CA PRO A 283 -24.28 -28.37 11.83
C PRO A 283 -22.82 -28.16 11.39
N GLY A 284 -22.32 -26.94 11.54
CA GLY A 284 -20.93 -26.58 11.24
C GLY A 284 -20.52 -25.41 12.12
N VAL A 285 -19.96 -25.70 13.30
CA VAL A 285 -19.68 -24.66 14.32
C VAL A 285 -18.34 -23.95 14.13
N SER A 286 -17.40 -24.57 13.41
CA SER A 286 -16.12 -23.97 13.08
C SER A 286 -16.33 -22.75 12.19
N GLU A 287 -15.73 -21.60 12.55
CA GLU A 287 -15.79 -20.42 11.71
C GLU A 287 -14.82 -20.53 10.53
N PRO A 288 -15.12 -19.87 9.39
CA PRO A 288 -14.17 -19.75 8.31
C PRO A 288 -12.88 -19.08 8.77
N THR A 289 -11.76 -19.71 8.49
CA THR A 289 -10.44 -19.13 8.75
C THR A 289 -10.08 -18.22 7.59
N PRO A 290 -9.79 -16.93 7.81
CA PRO A 290 -9.30 -16.06 6.75
C PRO A 290 -7.95 -16.55 6.21
N ALA A 291 -7.68 -16.27 4.94
CA ALA A 291 -6.37 -16.56 4.36
C ALA A 291 -5.25 -15.80 5.09
N SER A 292 -4.02 -16.31 5.01
CA SER A 292 -2.84 -15.67 5.59
C SER A 292 -2.39 -14.41 4.83
N SER A 293 -2.76 -14.30 3.54
CA SER A 293 -2.43 -13.19 2.66
C SER A 293 -3.58 -12.84 1.71
N HIS A 294 -3.38 -11.81 0.89
CA HIS A 294 -4.32 -11.41 -0.15
C HIS A 294 -4.07 -12.17 -1.45
N ASP A 295 -5.13 -12.36 -2.25
CA ASP A 295 -5.05 -13.00 -3.56
C ASP A 295 -4.18 -12.18 -4.53
N GLU A 296 -3.18 -12.81 -5.14
CA GLU A 296 -2.48 -12.23 -6.28
C GLU A 296 -3.29 -12.50 -7.56
N LEU A 297 -3.74 -11.43 -8.22
CA LEU A 297 -4.62 -11.52 -9.41
C LEU A 297 -3.98 -10.98 -10.70
N VAL A 298 -2.74 -10.49 -10.62
CA VAL A 298 -1.96 -9.95 -11.75
C VAL A 298 -0.69 -10.78 -11.91
N GLY A 299 -0.36 -11.16 -13.14
CA GLY A 299 0.77 -12.03 -13.45
C GLY A 299 0.35 -13.29 -14.21
N TRP A 300 1.21 -14.31 -14.15
CA TRP A 300 1.01 -15.58 -14.84
C TRP A 300 0.66 -16.69 -13.85
N PHE A 301 -0.53 -17.25 -13.99
CA PHE A 301 -1.02 -18.33 -13.14
C PHE A 301 -1.18 -19.59 -13.96
N ARG A 302 -0.63 -20.70 -13.46
CA ARG A 302 -0.79 -22.01 -14.07
C ARG A 302 -2.21 -22.50 -13.82
N GLN A 303 -2.85 -23.08 -14.84
CA GLN A 303 -4.17 -23.67 -14.67
C GLN A 303 -4.10 -25.14 -14.26
N ALA A 304 -5.23 -25.69 -13.80
CA ALA A 304 -5.41 -27.12 -13.53
C ALA A 304 -5.01 -27.98 -14.73
N ASN A 305 -5.28 -27.51 -15.96
CA ASN A 305 -4.62 -28.04 -17.13
C ASN A 305 -3.18 -27.47 -17.20
N PRO A 306 -2.13 -28.30 -17.02
CA PRO A 306 -0.75 -27.82 -16.90
C PRO A 306 -0.19 -27.21 -18.20
N LYS A 307 -0.91 -27.34 -19.33
CA LYS A 307 -0.54 -26.76 -20.62
C LYS A 307 -1.14 -25.38 -20.86
N LEU A 308 -2.02 -24.93 -19.97
CA LEU A 308 -2.75 -23.67 -20.08
C LEU A 308 -2.39 -22.73 -18.94
N TRP A 309 -2.46 -21.44 -19.25
CA TRP A 309 -2.10 -20.35 -18.36
C TRP A 309 -3.18 -19.28 -18.35
N THR A 310 -3.33 -18.64 -17.20
CA THR A 310 -4.09 -17.42 -17.01
C THR A 310 -3.12 -16.24 -16.96
N MET A 311 -3.40 -15.21 -17.76
CA MET A 311 -2.69 -13.94 -17.79
C MET A 311 -3.53 -12.87 -17.08
N GLY A 312 -3.26 -12.64 -15.80
CA GLY A 312 -3.83 -11.53 -15.03
C GLY A 312 -3.15 -10.22 -15.39
N LEU A 313 -3.93 -9.19 -15.70
CA LEU A 313 -3.44 -7.90 -16.16
C LEU A 313 -3.79 -6.80 -15.15
N SER A 314 -2.82 -5.92 -14.90
CA SER A 314 -3.07 -4.71 -14.13
C SER A 314 -3.89 -3.71 -14.96
N VAL A 315 -4.97 -3.23 -14.35
CA VAL A 315 -5.80 -2.16 -14.89
C VAL A 315 -5.81 -1.05 -13.84
N PRO A 316 -5.00 0.02 -14.01
CA PRO A 316 -4.89 1.08 -13.02
C PRO A 316 -6.26 1.62 -12.60
N LEU A 317 -6.59 1.44 -11.32
CA LEU A 317 -7.85 1.84 -10.70
C LEU A 317 -9.10 1.31 -11.44
N GLY A 318 -8.96 0.22 -12.18
CA GLY A 318 -9.99 -0.41 -12.99
C GLY A 318 -10.53 0.41 -14.15
N ARG A 319 -9.83 1.42 -14.66
CA ARG A 319 -10.30 2.18 -15.83
C ARG A 319 -9.59 1.75 -17.10
N MET A 320 -10.36 1.40 -18.12
CA MET A 320 -9.87 1.11 -19.47
C MET A 320 -10.50 2.04 -20.50
N THR A 321 -9.78 2.27 -21.59
CA THR A 321 -10.39 2.79 -22.83
C THR A 321 -11.18 1.69 -23.54
N TRP A 322 -12.07 2.07 -24.44
CA TRP A 322 -12.77 1.10 -25.27
C TRP A 322 -11.81 0.30 -26.16
N GLN A 323 -10.72 0.89 -26.67
CA GLN A 323 -9.72 0.19 -27.48
C GLN A 323 -8.99 -0.89 -26.67
N GLN A 324 -8.72 -0.63 -25.38
CA GLN A 324 -8.11 -1.63 -24.51
C GLN A 324 -9.03 -2.84 -24.34
N LEU A 325 -10.32 -2.63 -24.03
CA LEU A 325 -11.27 -3.74 -23.86
C LEU A 325 -11.52 -4.50 -25.18
N GLU A 326 -11.65 -3.79 -26.31
CA GLU A 326 -11.78 -4.42 -27.63
C GLU A 326 -10.53 -5.24 -27.97
N GLY A 327 -9.35 -4.65 -27.75
CA GLY A 327 -8.06 -5.29 -27.94
C GLY A 327 -7.91 -6.57 -27.12
N LEU A 328 -8.31 -6.55 -25.85
CA LEU A 328 -8.33 -7.73 -24.99
C LEU A 328 -9.28 -8.82 -25.50
N GLY A 329 -10.45 -8.46 -26.04
CA GLY A 329 -11.35 -9.41 -26.70
C GLY A 329 -10.72 -10.08 -27.93
N ARG A 330 -9.95 -9.34 -28.73
CA ARG A 330 -9.21 -9.93 -29.86
C ARG A 330 -8.06 -10.80 -29.38
N LEU A 331 -7.31 -10.33 -28.38
CA LEU A 331 -6.16 -11.02 -27.79
C LEU A 331 -6.59 -12.36 -27.20
N SER A 332 -7.70 -12.40 -26.45
CA SER A 332 -8.19 -13.64 -25.84
C SER A 332 -8.58 -14.69 -26.88
N LYS A 333 -9.11 -14.30 -28.05
CA LYS A 333 -9.34 -15.24 -29.17
C LYS A 333 -8.05 -15.66 -29.87
N LYS A 334 -7.07 -14.76 -29.96
CA LYS A 334 -5.81 -15.00 -30.68
C LYS A 334 -4.91 -15.98 -29.93
N TRP A 335 -4.81 -15.80 -28.61
CA TRP A 335 -3.86 -16.55 -27.77
C TRP A 335 -4.50 -17.51 -26.78
N GLY A 336 -5.82 -17.43 -26.56
CA GLY A 336 -6.59 -18.35 -25.71
C GLY A 336 -7.82 -18.88 -26.44
N ASP A 337 -8.92 -19.07 -25.72
CA ASP A 337 -10.18 -19.59 -26.26
C ASP A 337 -11.28 -18.51 -26.37
N GLY A 338 -10.90 -17.23 -26.22
CA GLY A 338 -11.83 -16.11 -26.25
C GLY A 338 -12.53 -15.84 -24.91
N GLN A 339 -12.11 -16.43 -23.80
CA GLN A 339 -12.64 -16.13 -22.47
C GLN A 339 -11.79 -15.09 -21.72
N LEU A 340 -12.49 -14.25 -20.94
CA LEU A 340 -11.93 -13.24 -20.06
C LEU A 340 -12.52 -13.39 -18.65
N ARG A 341 -11.79 -12.87 -17.66
CA ARG A 341 -12.23 -12.76 -16.26
C ARG A 341 -12.06 -11.34 -15.75
N VAL A 342 -13.11 -10.72 -15.24
CA VAL A 342 -13.00 -9.45 -14.51
C VAL A 342 -12.91 -9.73 -13.02
N THR A 343 -12.07 -8.98 -12.31
CA THR A 343 -11.80 -9.26 -10.89
C THR A 343 -12.59 -8.34 -9.95
N HIS A 344 -12.79 -8.80 -8.71
CA HIS A 344 -13.37 -7.98 -7.65
C HIS A 344 -12.38 -6.93 -7.11
N GLU A 345 -11.14 -6.94 -7.58
CA GLU A 345 -10.09 -5.94 -7.31
C GLU A 345 -9.85 -5.00 -8.51
N GLN A 346 -10.85 -4.87 -9.38
CA GLN A 346 -10.86 -3.96 -10.53
C GLN A 346 -9.86 -4.30 -11.66
N GLY A 347 -9.35 -5.54 -11.72
CA GLY A 347 -8.50 -6.04 -12.80
C GLY A 347 -9.24 -6.84 -13.87
N ILE A 348 -8.49 -7.35 -14.85
CA ILE A 348 -9.00 -8.26 -15.89
C ILE A 348 -7.95 -9.30 -16.24
N ALA A 349 -8.37 -10.49 -16.65
CA ALA A 349 -7.47 -11.57 -17.06
C ALA A 349 -7.93 -12.23 -18.36
N VAL A 350 -6.95 -12.71 -19.11
CA VAL A 350 -7.12 -13.56 -20.30
C VAL A 350 -6.76 -14.98 -19.90
N ILE A 351 -7.65 -15.94 -20.15
CA ILE A 351 -7.48 -17.32 -19.68
C ILE A 351 -7.23 -18.28 -20.85
N ASN A 352 -6.82 -19.49 -20.51
CA ASN A 352 -6.69 -20.63 -21.41
C ASN A 352 -5.62 -20.40 -22.49
N ILE A 353 -4.54 -19.71 -22.12
CA ILE A 353 -3.40 -19.43 -23.01
C ILE A 353 -2.44 -20.63 -23.00
N PRO A 354 -2.18 -21.28 -24.15
CA PRO A 354 -1.20 -22.35 -24.24
C PRO A 354 0.21 -21.88 -23.86
N THR A 355 0.99 -22.73 -23.19
CA THR A 355 2.36 -22.42 -22.70
C THR A 355 3.26 -21.75 -23.75
N GLY A 356 3.19 -22.19 -25.02
CA GLY A 356 4.04 -21.66 -26.10
C GLY A 356 3.71 -20.23 -26.54
N PHE A 357 2.60 -19.64 -26.05
CA PHE A 357 2.13 -18.31 -26.46
C PHE A 357 2.21 -17.26 -25.34
N LYS A 358 2.75 -17.58 -24.16
CA LYS A 358 2.83 -16.64 -23.03
C LYS A 358 3.48 -15.32 -23.41
N ASP A 359 4.70 -15.36 -23.96
CA ASP A 359 5.46 -14.15 -24.27
C ASP A 359 4.81 -13.31 -25.38
N ALA A 360 4.24 -13.98 -26.38
CA ALA A 360 3.52 -13.32 -27.47
C ALA A 360 2.22 -12.66 -26.97
N ALA A 361 1.49 -13.31 -26.08
CA ALA A 361 0.30 -12.76 -25.44
C ALA A 361 0.63 -11.56 -24.55
N ALA A 362 1.71 -11.63 -23.76
CA ALA A 362 2.18 -10.51 -22.96
C ALA A 362 2.61 -9.31 -23.83
N THR A 363 3.29 -9.57 -24.94
CA THR A 363 3.71 -8.52 -25.90
C THR A 363 2.51 -7.80 -26.50
N ASP A 364 1.48 -8.54 -26.93
CA ASP A 364 0.26 -7.95 -27.47
C ASP A 364 -0.53 -7.18 -26.39
N ALA A 365 -0.54 -7.64 -25.14
CA ALA A 365 -1.17 -6.94 -24.03
C ALA A 365 -0.42 -5.64 -23.70
N ALA A 366 0.92 -5.67 -23.67
CA ALA A 366 1.75 -4.50 -23.45
C ALA A 366 1.55 -3.44 -24.54
N ALA A 367 1.30 -3.83 -25.78
CA ALA A 367 0.95 -2.90 -26.86
C ALA A 367 -0.40 -2.18 -26.63
N LEU A 368 -1.27 -2.69 -25.76
CA LEU A 368 -2.49 -2.02 -25.28
C LEU A 368 -2.25 -1.17 -24.02
N GLY A 369 -1.01 -1.11 -23.52
CA GLY A 369 -0.66 -0.45 -22.26
C GLY A 369 -1.10 -1.23 -21.02
N LEU A 370 -1.28 -2.55 -21.14
CA LEU A 370 -1.70 -3.43 -20.05
C LEU A 370 -0.62 -4.48 -19.77
N GLY A 371 -0.05 -4.45 -18.56
CA GLY A 371 1.06 -5.31 -18.19
C GLY A 371 0.66 -6.49 -17.31
N VAL A 372 1.41 -7.59 -17.44
CA VAL A 372 1.43 -8.72 -16.48
C VAL A 372 2.34 -8.46 -15.28
N HIS A 373 3.20 -7.45 -15.40
CA HIS A 373 3.96 -6.87 -14.30
C HIS A 373 3.43 -5.46 -14.08
N ALA A 374 3.13 -5.14 -12.84
CA ALA A 374 2.72 -3.80 -12.45
C ALA A 374 3.51 -3.38 -11.22
N ASP A 375 3.75 -2.09 -11.10
CA ASP A 375 4.40 -1.60 -9.91
C ASP A 375 3.48 -1.76 -8.68
N PRO A 376 4.05 -1.81 -7.46
CA PRO A 376 3.28 -2.07 -6.26
C PRO A 376 2.10 -1.10 -6.02
N PHE A 377 2.13 0.13 -6.54
CA PHE A 377 0.99 1.04 -6.39
C PHE A 377 -0.18 0.63 -7.28
N ASP A 378 0.08 0.25 -8.53
CA ASP A 378 -0.98 -0.18 -9.44
C ASP A 378 -1.64 -1.49 -8.96
N LEU A 379 -0.89 -2.36 -8.27
CA LEU A 379 -1.40 -3.59 -7.66
C LEU A 379 -2.19 -3.35 -6.38
N ASN A 380 -1.70 -2.47 -5.50
CA ASN A 380 -2.22 -2.36 -4.13
C ASN A 380 -3.17 -1.17 -3.94
N THR A 381 -3.61 -0.51 -5.01
CA THR A 381 -4.52 0.63 -4.91
C THR A 381 -5.85 0.40 -5.60
N MET A 382 -6.92 0.80 -4.92
CA MET A 382 -8.28 0.78 -5.48
C MET A 382 -8.96 2.12 -5.25
N ALA A 383 -9.79 2.52 -6.23
CA ALA A 383 -10.54 3.76 -6.15
C ALA A 383 -11.96 3.60 -6.72
N CYS A 384 -12.93 4.19 -6.03
CA CYS A 384 -14.30 4.21 -6.55
C CYS A 384 -14.42 5.26 -7.68
N THR A 385 -15.62 5.43 -8.24
CA THR A 385 -15.87 6.37 -9.33
C THR A 385 -15.63 7.85 -8.96
N GLY A 386 -15.75 8.22 -7.68
CA GLY A 386 -15.53 9.58 -7.21
C GLY A 386 -16.55 10.61 -7.70
N SER A 387 -16.34 11.87 -7.32
CA SER A 387 -17.15 13.01 -7.76
C SER A 387 -17.13 13.25 -9.26
N GLN A 388 -16.18 12.63 -10.00
CA GLN A 388 -16.14 12.68 -11.46
C GLN A 388 -17.48 12.25 -12.09
N PHE A 389 -18.04 11.11 -11.64
CA PHE A 389 -19.33 10.63 -12.17
C PHE A 389 -20.38 10.29 -11.10
N CYS A 390 -20.03 10.12 -9.82
CA CYS A 390 -20.96 9.67 -8.79
C CYS A 390 -21.75 10.81 -8.13
N ASN A 391 -23.07 10.62 -8.00
CA ASN A 391 -23.99 11.61 -7.41
C ASN A 391 -23.84 11.83 -5.90
N ILE A 392 -23.30 10.85 -5.18
CA ILE A 392 -23.21 10.89 -3.71
C ILE A 392 -21.77 11.07 -3.21
N ALA A 393 -20.79 11.01 -4.11
CA ALA A 393 -19.40 11.28 -3.75
C ALA A 393 -19.30 12.73 -3.29
N VAL A 394 -18.54 13.01 -2.24
CA VAL A 394 -18.22 14.36 -1.81
C VAL A 394 -16.87 14.83 -2.34
N THR A 395 -15.99 13.87 -2.68
CA THR A 395 -14.60 14.07 -3.16
C THR A 395 -14.35 13.29 -4.46
N GLU A 396 -13.45 13.79 -5.32
CA GLU A 396 -12.93 13.04 -6.48
C GLU A 396 -12.02 11.90 -6.00
N THR A 397 -11.94 10.78 -6.72
CA THR A 397 -11.11 9.64 -6.28
C THR A 397 -10.16 9.07 -7.30
N LYS A 398 -10.56 8.82 -8.56
CA LYS A 398 -9.64 8.14 -9.48
C LYS A 398 -8.48 9.05 -9.89
N GLY A 399 -8.78 10.31 -10.20
CA GLY A 399 -7.75 11.31 -10.48
C GLY A 399 -6.89 11.62 -9.25
N GLN A 400 -7.52 11.75 -8.08
CA GLN A 400 -6.80 11.99 -6.82
C GLN A 400 -5.88 10.84 -6.43
N MET A 401 -6.31 9.60 -6.62
CA MET A 401 -5.46 8.43 -6.37
C MET A 401 -4.27 8.40 -7.33
N LEU A 402 -4.46 8.68 -8.63
CA LEU A 402 -3.34 8.77 -9.57
C LEU A 402 -2.30 9.82 -9.15
N GLN A 403 -2.76 11.02 -8.76
CA GLN A 403 -1.87 12.07 -8.27
C GLN A 403 -1.17 11.70 -6.96
N LEU A 404 -1.87 11.01 -6.06
CA LEU A 404 -1.29 10.52 -4.81
C LEU A 404 -0.19 9.49 -5.11
N ILE A 405 -0.47 8.51 -5.95
CA ILE A 405 0.49 7.48 -6.39
C ILE A 405 1.73 8.14 -7.00
N GLU A 406 1.57 9.10 -7.91
CA GLU A 406 2.70 9.81 -8.52
C GLU A 406 3.56 10.53 -7.46
N LYS A 407 2.92 11.20 -6.50
CA LYS A 407 3.62 11.89 -5.40
C LYS A 407 4.35 10.90 -4.48
N LEU A 408 3.75 9.75 -4.16
CA LEU A 408 4.38 8.71 -3.33
C LEU A 408 5.53 8.01 -4.07
N ARG A 409 5.40 7.77 -5.38
CA ARG A 409 6.49 7.27 -6.24
C ARG A 409 7.69 8.22 -6.25
N LYS A 410 7.45 9.54 -6.40
CA LYS A 410 8.51 10.57 -6.34
C LYS A 410 9.22 10.63 -4.98
N ARG A 411 8.56 10.19 -3.91
CA ARG A 411 9.13 10.06 -2.57
C ARG A 411 9.83 8.72 -2.33
N ALA A 412 9.92 7.87 -3.38
CA ALA A 412 10.48 6.53 -3.31
C ALA A 412 9.81 5.60 -2.27
N LEU A 413 8.57 5.91 -1.87
CA LEU A 413 7.84 5.08 -0.92
C LEU A 413 7.58 3.69 -1.53
N LYS A 414 7.85 2.64 -0.76
CA LYS A 414 7.54 1.26 -1.11
C LYS A 414 6.34 0.81 -0.29
N LEU A 415 5.41 0.10 -0.92
CA LEU A 415 4.23 -0.42 -0.24
C LEU A 415 4.43 -1.84 0.31
N HIS A 416 5.26 -2.69 -0.32
CA HIS A 416 5.45 -4.09 0.08
C HIS A 416 4.12 -4.81 0.45
N GLY A 417 3.10 -4.70 -0.39
CA GLY A 417 1.78 -5.29 -0.16
C GLY A 417 0.78 -4.46 0.66
N ILE A 418 1.16 -3.27 1.18
CA ILE A 418 0.25 -2.36 1.88
C ILE A 418 -0.80 -1.81 0.91
N ARG A 419 -2.08 -2.08 1.18
CA ARG A 419 -3.19 -1.68 0.30
C ARG A 419 -3.80 -0.33 0.67
N ILE A 420 -4.02 0.51 -0.34
CA ILE A 420 -4.62 1.84 -0.18
C ILE A 420 -5.93 1.91 -0.97
N HIS A 421 -7.06 2.06 -0.26
CA HIS A 421 -8.37 2.11 -0.90
C HIS A 421 -9.04 3.47 -0.71
N MET A 422 -9.43 4.11 -1.81
CA MET A 422 -10.00 5.46 -1.82
C MET A 422 -11.48 5.47 -2.25
N SER A 423 -12.35 5.89 -1.34
CA SER A 423 -13.79 6.07 -1.59
C SER A 423 -14.20 7.52 -1.43
N GLY A 424 -14.94 8.07 -2.39
CA GLY A 424 -15.32 9.48 -2.39
C GLY A 424 -16.44 9.83 -1.39
N CYS A 425 -16.99 8.86 -0.66
CA CYS A 425 -18.00 9.07 0.39
C CYS A 425 -18.06 7.87 1.35
N PRO A 426 -18.83 7.98 2.46
CA PRO A 426 -19.02 6.89 3.43
C PRO A 426 -19.69 5.61 2.91
N SER A 427 -20.11 5.53 1.64
CA SER A 427 -20.68 4.30 1.09
C SER A 427 -19.66 3.18 0.86
N SER A 428 -18.36 3.51 0.91
CA SER A 428 -17.24 2.56 0.81
C SER A 428 -17.30 1.63 -0.42
N CYS A 429 -17.57 2.20 -1.60
CA CYS A 429 -17.62 1.40 -2.83
C CYS A 429 -16.26 0.79 -3.20
N ALA A 430 -15.15 1.41 -2.78
CA ALA A 430 -13.80 0.87 -2.91
C ALA A 430 -13.33 0.14 -1.64
N GLN A 431 -14.22 -0.19 -0.70
CA GLN A 431 -13.89 -1.03 0.45
C GLN A 431 -12.80 -0.42 1.36
N HIS A 432 -12.88 0.88 1.65
CA HIS A 432 -11.83 1.56 2.43
C HIS A 432 -11.75 1.10 3.88
N PHE A 433 -12.80 0.49 4.44
CA PHE A 433 -12.74 -0.06 5.80
C PHE A 433 -11.98 -1.40 5.87
N THR A 434 -11.73 -2.09 4.77
CA THR A 434 -11.00 -3.38 4.77
C THR A 434 -9.68 -3.30 4.01
N ALA A 435 -9.11 -2.09 3.97
CA ALA A 435 -7.77 -1.82 3.46
C ALA A 435 -6.83 -1.47 4.61
N ASP A 436 -5.54 -1.75 4.41
CA ASP A 436 -4.49 -1.35 5.33
C ASP A 436 -4.56 0.15 5.59
N ILE A 437 -4.72 0.93 4.50
CA ILE A 437 -4.94 2.37 4.51
C ILE A 437 -6.26 2.69 3.78
N GLY A 438 -7.27 3.05 4.56
CA GLY A 438 -8.58 3.46 4.08
C GLY A 438 -8.75 4.98 3.96
N LEU A 439 -9.16 5.48 2.80
CA LEU A 439 -9.43 6.90 2.56
C LEU A 439 -10.92 7.14 2.28
N LYS A 440 -11.62 7.83 3.19
CA LYS A 440 -13.05 8.17 3.07
C LYS A 440 -13.23 9.65 2.79
N GLY A 441 -13.73 9.99 1.61
CA GLY A 441 -13.93 11.38 1.17
C GLY A 441 -14.84 12.18 2.09
N VAL A 442 -14.41 13.39 2.42
CA VAL A 442 -15.10 14.40 3.23
C VAL A 442 -14.87 15.81 2.66
N ARG A 443 -15.62 16.79 3.16
CA ARG A 443 -15.31 18.22 2.94
C ARG A 443 -14.55 18.76 4.14
N VAL A 444 -13.42 19.40 3.87
CA VAL A 444 -12.57 20.02 4.89
C VAL A 444 -12.81 21.52 4.87
N ARG A 445 -13.13 22.10 6.04
CA ARG A 445 -13.34 23.54 6.18
C ARG A 445 -11.99 24.24 6.38
N ARG A 446 -11.74 25.31 5.62
CA ARG A 446 -10.59 26.20 5.79
C ARG A 446 -11.08 27.60 6.19
N LEU A 447 -10.14 28.50 6.50
CA LEU A 447 -10.43 29.92 6.74
C LEU A 447 -11.25 30.54 5.59
N ILE A 448 -10.94 30.14 4.35
CA ILE A 448 -11.70 30.53 3.15
C ILE A 448 -12.24 29.27 2.48
N GLY A 449 -13.56 29.07 2.57
CA GLY A 449 -14.29 28.03 1.84
C GLY A 449 -14.11 26.60 2.36
N THR A 450 -14.46 25.64 1.51
CA THR A 450 -14.31 24.21 1.77
C THR A 450 -13.49 23.57 0.66
N ARG A 451 -12.61 22.65 1.00
CA ARG A 451 -11.84 21.82 0.06
C ARG A 451 -12.26 20.36 0.16
N GLU A 452 -11.88 19.60 -0.85
CA GLU A 452 -11.94 18.15 -0.77
C GLU A 452 -10.89 17.64 0.22
N GLY A 453 -11.18 16.52 0.87
CA GLY A 453 -10.25 15.84 1.76
C GLY A 453 -10.76 14.46 2.12
N PHE A 454 -10.07 13.80 3.06
CA PHE A 454 -10.32 12.43 3.44
C PHE A 454 -10.18 12.20 4.95
N ASP A 455 -11.09 11.41 5.51
CA ASP A 455 -10.83 10.73 6.77
C ASP A 455 -9.99 9.48 6.48
N VAL A 456 -8.94 9.28 7.27
CA VAL A 456 -7.98 8.19 7.14
C VAL A 456 -8.23 7.14 8.20
N PHE A 457 -8.34 5.89 7.75
CA PHE A 457 -8.53 4.70 8.57
C PHE A 457 -7.32 3.79 8.40
N LEU A 458 -6.86 3.17 9.49
CA LEU A 458 -5.73 2.24 9.46
C LEU A 458 -6.09 0.91 10.10
N GLY A 459 -5.37 -0.14 9.71
CA GLY A 459 -5.48 -1.47 10.29
C GLY A 459 -6.50 -2.38 9.61
N GLY A 460 -7.27 -1.93 8.61
CA GLY A 460 -8.29 -2.78 7.99
C GLY A 460 -7.70 -3.87 7.09
N GLY A 461 -8.37 -5.00 6.92
CA GLY A 461 -7.86 -6.10 6.07
C GLY A 461 -7.63 -7.38 6.86
N ILE A 462 -6.63 -8.16 6.45
CA ILE A 462 -6.28 -9.45 7.05
C ILE A 462 -5.09 -9.26 8.01
N ALA A 463 -5.28 -9.61 9.27
CA ALA A 463 -4.27 -9.56 10.32
C ALA A 463 -4.46 -10.78 11.24
N GLY A 464 -4.29 -11.98 10.69
CA GLY A 464 -4.70 -13.25 11.30
C GLY A 464 -6.22 -13.49 11.26
N GLN A 465 -7.00 -12.41 11.35
CA GLN A 465 -8.45 -12.38 11.11
C GLN A 465 -8.83 -11.20 10.20
N VAL A 466 -10.05 -11.20 9.67
CA VAL A 466 -10.56 -10.05 8.91
C VAL A 466 -11.04 -8.97 9.87
N HIS A 467 -10.60 -7.74 9.65
CA HIS A 467 -10.99 -6.61 10.49
C HIS A 467 -11.33 -5.34 9.70
N MET A 468 -12.17 -4.53 10.31
CA MET A 468 -12.43 -3.16 9.86
C MET A 468 -11.35 -2.20 10.36
N GLY A 469 -11.00 -1.23 9.53
CA GLY A 469 -10.05 -0.17 9.81
C GLY A 469 -10.59 0.78 10.86
N MET A 470 -9.69 1.26 11.71
CA MET A 470 -10.00 2.18 12.80
C MET A 470 -9.70 3.62 12.35
N PRO A 471 -10.52 4.61 12.76
CA PRO A 471 -10.22 6.00 12.44
C PRO A 471 -8.85 6.40 13.02
N TYR A 472 -7.97 6.90 12.16
CA TYR A 472 -6.66 7.41 12.55
C TYR A 472 -6.66 8.94 12.57
N LYS A 473 -7.05 9.58 11.46
CA LYS A 473 -7.07 11.05 11.34
C LYS A 473 -8.24 11.50 10.47
N LEU A 474 -9.02 12.46 10.97
CA LEU A 474 -10.21 12.97 10.28
C LEU A 474 -9.90 14.29 9.57
N GLY A 475 -10.57 14.54 8.45
CA GLY A 475 -10.51 15.82 7.74
C GLY A 475 -9.13 16.18 7.18
N VAL A 476 -8.38 15.19 6.67
CA VAL A 476 -7.07 15.41 6.06
C VAL A 476 -7.26 16.02 4.68
N ASP A 477 -6.60 17.16 4.44
CA ASP A 477 -6.59 17.82 3.14
C ASP A 477 -5.88 16.94 2.11
N VAL A 478 -6.35 16.93 0.86
CA VAL A 478 -5.76 16.13 -0.21
C VAL A 478 -4.26 16.38 -0.34
N ASP A 479 -3.84 17.64 -0.20
CA ASP A 479 -2.43 18.02 -0.34
C ASP A 479 -1.54 17.46 0.79
N GLN A 480 -2.14 17.08 1.92
CA GLN A 480 -1.45 16.52 3.08
C GLN A 480 -1.37 14.99 3.05
N LEU A 481 -2.17 14.33 2.20
CA LEU A 481 -2.20 12.86 2.13
C LEU A 481 -0.85 12.21 1.82
N PRO A 482 -0.03 12.69 0.86
CA PRO A 482 1.23 12.03 0.54
C PRO A 482 2.18 11.98 1.75
N THR A 483 2.28 13.09 2.49
CA THR A 483 3.10 13.16 3.70
C THR A 483 2.54 12.28 4.81
N LEU A 484 1.24 12.31 5.04
CA LEU A 484 0.63 11.48 6.06
C LEU A 484 0.82 9.98 5.79
N ILE A 485 0.70 9.55 4.54
CA ILE A 485 0.87 8.14 4.16
C ILE A 485 2.34 7.73 4.27
N GLU A 486 3.27 8.57 3.83
CA GLU A 486 4.70 8.35 4.01
C GLU A 486 5.07 8.20 5.50
N ASP A 487 4.56 9.09 6.37
CA ASP A 487 4.80 9.01 7.81
C ASP A 487 4.27 7.70 8.40
N VAL A 488 3.04 7.32 8.04
CA VAL A 488 2.36 6.13 8.55
C VAL A 488 3.05 4.83 8.09
N VAL A 489 3.49 4.78 6.83
CA VAL A 489 4.20 3.62 6.27
C VAL A 489 5.63 3.55 6.79
N GLY A 490 6.32 4.70 6.86
CA GLY A 490 7.67 4.77 7.41
C GLY A 490 7.73 4.36 8.87
N GLU A 491 6.76 4.79 9.68
CA GLU A 491 6.69 4.37 11.09
C GLU A 491 6.51 2.86 11.24
N TYR A 492 5.64 2.24 10.44
CA TYR A 492 5.49 0.79 10.41
C TYR A 492 6.82 0.10 10.09
N TYR A 493 7.52 0.52 9.03
CA TYR A 493 8.81 -0.10 8.69
C TYR A 493 9.87 0.07 9.77
N LEU A 494 9.84 1.17 10.53
CA LEU A 494 10.79 1.41 11.62
C LEU A 494 10.48 0.62 12.89
N LEU A 495 9.21 0.32 13.18
CA LEU A 495 8.77 -0.10 14.53
C LEU A 495 8.00 -1.43 14.57
N HIS A 496 7.65 -2.03 13.43
CA HIS A 496 6.95 -3.31 13.42
C HIS A 496 7.80 -4.46 13.95
N LYS A 497 7.14 -5.46 14.54
CA LYS A 497 7.78 -6.72 14.94
C LYS A 497 7.97 -7.62 13.71
N PRO A 498 8.98 -8.52 13.67
CA PRO A 498 9.10 -9.51 12.60
C PRO A 498 7.80 -10.29 12.39
N GLY A 499 7.43 -10.53 11.13
CA GLY A 499 6.19 -11.23 10.75
C GLY A 499 4.88 -10.46 11.02
N GLN A 500 4.93 -9.29 11.66
CA GLN A 500 3.74 -8.48 11.93
C GLN A 500 3.32 -7.72 10.67
N THR A 501 2.10 -7.94 10.19
CA THR A 501 1.56 -7.20 9.05
C THR A 501 1.29 -5.73 9.40
N PHE A 502 1.26 -4.86 8.38
CA PHE A 502 0.89 -3.44 8.55
C PHE A 502 -0.45 -3.27 9.28
N SER A 503 -1.44 -4.09 8.90
CA SER A 503 -2.74 -4.07 9.53
C SER A 503 -2.72 -4.48 11.00
N ALA A 504 -1.93 -5.50 11.35
CA ALA A 504 -1.76 -5.94 12.74
C ALA A 504 -1.09 -4.85 13.59
N TYR A 505 0.01 -4.27 13.08
CA TYR A 505 0.76 -3.20 13.76
C TYR A 505 -0.12 -1.99 14.11
N TRP A 506 -0.80 -1.42 13.11
CA TRP A 506 -1.61 -0.22 13.34
C TRP A 506 -2.85 -0.51 14.19
N ARG A 507 -3.41 -1.72 14.13
CA ARG A 507 -4.50 -2.13 15.02
C ARG A 507 -4.04 -2.18 16.47
N GLU A 508 -2.97 -2.90 16.76
CA GLU A 508 -2.39 -3.00 18.11
C GLU A 508 -2.14 -1.60 18.69
N LYS A 509 -1.49 -0.74 17.90
CA LYS A 509 -1.17 0.63 18.30
C LYS A 509 -2.41 1.49 18.57
N LEU A 510 -3.41 1.46 17.69
CA LEU A 510 -4.63 2.27 17.84
C LEU A 510 -5.54 1.76 18.96
N GLN A 511 -5.54 0.46 19.24
CA GLN A 511 -6.24 -0.12 20.39
C GLN A 511 -5.58 0.29 21.71
N ALA A 512 -4.25 0.18 21.81
CA ALA A 512 -3.51 0.64 22.99
C ALA A 512 -3.72 2.14 23.25
N ALA A 513 -3.72 2.97 22.21
CA ALA A 513 -4.00 4.40 22.35
C ALA A 513 -5.44 4.73 22.77
N LYS A 514 -6.42 3.85 22.47
CA LYS A 514 -7.79 3.97 22.97
C LYS A 514 -7.90 3.51 24.42
N ALA A 515 -7.28 2.39 24.77
CA ALA A 515 -7.22 1.89 26.15
C ALA A 515 -6.60 2.95 27.08
N ASN A 516 -5.48 3.57 26.68
CA ASN A 516 -4.84 4.65 27.44
C ASN A 516 -5.65 5.97 27.53
N LYS A 517 -6.75 6.11 26.78
CA LYS A 517 -7.67 7.26 26.86
C LYS A 517 -8.90 7.00 27.73
N VAL A 518 -9.17 5.74 28.05
CA VAL A 518 -10.17 5.34 29.04
C VAL A 518 -9.39 5.16 30.34
N GLY A 519 -9.60 6.03 31.33
CA GLY A 519 -8.98 5.84 32.65
C GLY A 519 -9.42 4.50 33.24
N ASP A 520 -8.57 3.93 34.10
CA ASP A 520 -8.77 2.65 34.80
C ASP A 520 -10.21 2.44 35.27
N ASP A 521 -10.98 1.69 34.48
CA ASP A 521 -12.06 0.84 34.95
C ASP A 521 -11.84 -0.49 34.21
N GLU A 522 -11.33 -1.50 34.93
CA GLU A 522 -11.22 -2.87 34.44
C GLU A 522 -12.61 -3.40 34.09
N TYR A 523 -13.01 -3.21 32.84
CA TYR A 523 -14.18 -3.88 32.32
C TYR A 523 -13.88 -5.38 32.17
N GLN A 524 -14.33 -6.19 33.14
CA GLN A 524 -14.33 -7.64 33.01
C GLN A 524 -15.64 -8.09 32.33
N PRO A 525 -15.57 -8.71 31.14
CA PRO A 525 -16.76 -9.24 30.47
C PRO A 525 -17.37 -10.40 31.30
N PRO A 526 -18.70 -10.53 31.32
CA PRO A 526 -19.38 -11.53 32.15
C PRO A 526 -19.04 -12.97 31.75
N VAL A 527 -19.11 -13.89 32.72
CA VAL A 527 -18.88 -15.32 32.52
C VAL A 527 -20.22 -16.06 32.48
N TRP A 528 -20.36 -16.97 31.52
CA TRP A 528 -21.54 -17.80 31.30
C TRP A 528 -21.17 -19.27 31.46
N LEU A 529 -21.99 -20.03 32.18
CA LEU A 529 -21.85 -21.47 32.39
C LEU A 529 -22.96 -22.19 31.64
N CYS A 530 -22.62 -23.14 30.78
CA CYS A 530 -23.64 -23.98 30.18
C CYS A 530 -24.09 -25.07 31.15
N GLU A 531 -25.36 -25.02 31.56
CA GLU A 531 -26.00 -25.96 32.49
C GLU A 531 -26.10 -27.40 31.95
N SER A 532 -25.81 -27.61 30.67
CA SER A 532 -25.83 -28.93 30.03
C SER A 532 -24.46 -29.62 29.99
N CYS A 533 -23.37 -28.85 30.01
CA CYS A 533 -22.00 -29.34 29.74
C CYS A 533 -20.93 -28.75 30.69
N ASP A 534 -21.33 -27.86 31.61
CA ASP A 534 -20.48 -27.04 32.49
C ASP A 534 -19.39 -26.20 31.77
N HIS A 535 -19.53 -26.02 30.46
CA HIS A 535 -18.60 -25.21 29.67
C HIS A 535 -18.71 -23.73 30.06
N ARG A 536 -17.56 -23.11 30.32
CA ARG A 536 -17.45 -21.68 30.67
C ARG A 536 -17.13 -20.83 29.45
N HIS A 537 -17.92 -19.80 29.24
CA HIS A 537 -17.73 -18.81 28.17
C HIS A 537 -17.58 -17.40 28.76
N ILE A 538 -16.56 -16.66 28.32
CA ILE A 538 -16.30 -15.28 28.77
C ILE A 538 -16.67 -14.34 27.63
N GLY A 539 -17.63 -13.45 27.84
CA GLY A 539 -18.12 -12.54 26.81
C GLY A 539 -19.41 -11.82 27.21
N GLU A 540 -19.76 -10.75 26.49
CA GLU A 540 -20.99 -9.96 26.71
C GLU A 540 -22.27 -10.82 26.72
N ASP A 541 -22.27 -11.87 25.91
CA ASP A 541 -23.39 -12.77 25.67
C ASP A 541 -22.86 -14.22 25.55
N PRO A 542 -23.60 -15.25 26.01
CA PRO A 542 -23.22 -16.63 25.77
C PRO A 542 -23.41 -16.99 24.28
N PRO A 543 -22.61 -17.94 23.75
CA PRO A 543 -22.74 -18.37 22.37
C PRO A 543 -24.12 -19.00 22.12
N VAL A 544 -24.54 -18.99 20.85
CA VAL A 544 -25.84 -19.57 20.44
C VAL A 544 -25.94 -21.05 20.81
N PHE A 545 -24.81 -21.75 20.81
CA PHE A 545 -24.68 -23.14 21.21
C PHE A 545 -23.45 -23.33 22.13
N CYS A 546 -23.51 -24.23 23.12
CA CYS A 546 -22.33 -24.63 23.90
C CYS A 546 -21.31 -25.22 22.92
N PRO A 547 -20.08 -24.66 22.81
CA PRO A 547 -19.08 -25.18 21.88
C PRO A 547 -18.60 -26.59 22.28
N SER A 548 -18.90 -27.03 23.51
CA SER A 548 -18.60 -28.38 23.99
C SER A 548 -19.72 -29.40 23.69
N CYS A 549 -21.00 -29.02 23.80
CA CYS A 549 -22.12 -29.99 23.68
C CYS A 549 -23.21 -29.64 22.67
N ALA A 550 -23.06 -28.53 21.94
CA ALA A 550 -24.05 -27.98 21.03
C ALA A 550 -25.42 -27.64 21.68
N GLY A 551 -25.50 -27.53 23.01
CA GLY A 551 -26.72 -27.13 23.71
C GLY A 551 -27.09 -25.66 23.47
N LEU A 552 -28.37 -25.37 23.20
CA LEU A 552 -28.87 -24.03 22.88
C LEU A 552 -28.56 -22.99 23.98
N ARG A 553 -28.36 -21.73 23.56
CA ARG A 553 -28.05 -20.56 24.41
C ARG A 553 -28.91 -20.40 25.66
N ARG A 554 -30.17 -20.82 25.60
CA ARG A 554 -31.11 -20.80 26.74
C ARG A 554 -30.64 -21.64 27.93
N HIS A 555 -29.67 -22.52 27.73
CA HIS A 555 -29.05 -23.37 28.76
C HIS A 555 -27.75 -22.77 29.31
N PHE A 556 -27.46 -21.49 29.06
CA PHE A 556 -26.37 -20.78 29.71
C PHE A 556 -26.90 -19.95 30.88
N ALA A 557 -26.36 -20.21 32.07
CA ALA A 557 -26.54 -19.39 33.26
C ALA A 557 -25.39 -18.38 33.35
N ARG A 558 -25.70 -17.11 33.66
CA ARG A 558 -24.68 -16.12 33.98
C ARG A 558 -24.12 -16.42 35.38
N LEU A 559 -22.80 -16.39 35.52
CA LEU A 559 -22.14 -16.42 36.81
C LEU A 559 -21.98 -14.98 37.28
N ASP A 560 -22.58 -14.65 38.42
CA ASP A 560 -22.39 -13.37 39.10
C ASP A 560 -21.15 -13.46 40.02
N ASP A 561 -20.41 -12.36 40.15
CA ASP A 561 -19.05 -12.28 40.73
C ASP A 561 -18.90 -12.78 42.20
N GLU A 562 -19.96 -13.16 42.90
CA GLU A 562 -19.92 -13.49 44.33
C GLU A 562 -19.65 -14.97 44.68
N THR A 563 -19.36 -15.85 43.72
CA THR A 563 -19.16 -17.31 44.01
C THR A 563 -17.95 -17.94 43.32
N LEU A 564 -16.77 -17.31 43.39
CA LEU A 564 -15.51 -17.99 43.09
C LEU A 564 -14.77 -18.37 44.38
N PRO A 565 -14.62 -19.67 44.70
CA PRO A 565 -13.67 -20.13 45.71
C PRO A 565 -12.25 -19.89 45.21
N ALA A 566 -11.40 -19.34 46.08
CA ALA A 566 -9.97 -19.27 45.86
C ALA A 566 -9.37 -20.68 45.95
N GLU A 567 -9.00 -21.28 44.82
CA GLU A 567 -8.11 -22.44 44.79
C GLU A 567 -6.77 -22.06 44.18
N THR A 568 -5.79 -22.10 45.09
CA THR A 568 -4.38 -22.42 44.95
C THR A 568 -3.95 -23.02 43.60
N ALA A 569 -3.09 -22.29 42.89
CA ALA A 569 -2.16 -22.83 41.92
C ALA A 569 -0.74 -22.43 42.33
N GLU A 570 -0.21 -23.11 43.35
CA GLU A 570 1.24 -23.33 43.46
C GLU A 570 1.54 -24.64 42.75
N GLU A 571 1.88 -24.58 41.47
CA GLU A 571 2.73 -25.58 40.82
C GLU A 571 3.79 -24.85 39.98
N SER A 572 4.96 -24.70 40.62
CA SER A 572 6.30 -24.62 40.05
C SER A 572 6.44 -24.05 38.64
N LEU A 573 6.55 -22.73 38.54
CA LEU A 573 7.47 -22.13 37.57
C LEU A 573 8.88 -22.48 38.07
N GLU A 574 9.56 -23.40 37.39
CA GLU A 574 11.01 -23.56 37.57
C GLU A 574 11.65 -22.18 37.40
N GLN A 575 12.20 -21.64 38.49
CA GLN A 575 12.91 -20.38 38.47
C GLN A 575 14.14 -20.55 37.58
N THR A 576 14.10 -19.92 36.41
CA THR A 576 15.25 -19.79 35.52
C THR A 576 16.43 -19.24 36.32
N PRO A 577 17.60 -19.91 36.35
CA PRO A 577 18.73 -19.43 37.12
C PRO A 577 19.18 -18.05 36.64
N VAL A 578 18.95 -17.03 37.47
CA VAL A 578 19.39 -15.66 37.22
C VAL A 578 20.88 -15.57 37.55
N ARG A 579 21.72 -15.54 36.52
CA ARG A 579 23.17 -15.38 36.68
C ARG A 579 23.53 -13.89 36.73
N THR A 580 24.55 -13.56 37.51
CA THR A 580 25.06 -12.19 37.67
C THR A 580 26.25 -11.85 36.76
N ASP A 581 26.70 -12.82 35.94
CA ASP A 581 27.87 -12.73 35.05
C ASP A 581 27.53 -12.37 33.59
N GLY A 582 26.27 -12.04 33.32
CA GLY A 582 25.77 -11.63 32.00
C GLY A 582 25.35 -12.78 31.09
N PHE A 583 25.45 -14.03 31.55
CA PHE A 583 24.90 -15.21 30.85
C PHE A 583 23.42 -15.41 31.22
N ASN A 584 22.57 -15.49 30.21
CA ASN A 584 21.14 -15.70 30.38
C ASN A 584 20.78 -17.10 29.88
N PHE A 585 19.88 -17.76 30.59
CA PHE A 585 19.39 -19.07 30.17
C PHE A 585 18.72 -18.98 28.80
N ALA A 586 19.06 -19.92 27.91
CA ALA A 586 18.58 -19.98 26.54
C ALA A 586 17.77 -21.25 26.26
N ALA A 587 18.27 -22.44 26.62
CA ALA A 587 17.55 -23.71 26.46
C ALA A 587 18.17 -24.84 27.30
N LYS A 588 17.45 -25.95 27.46
CA LYS A 588 18.01 -27.23 27.93
C LYS A 588 18.88 -27.85 26.84
N LEU A 589 20.07 -28.37 27.19
CA LEU A 589 21.01 -28.97 26.23
C LEU A 589 20.41 -30.20 25.52
N GLU A 590 19.57 -30.98 26.21
CA GLU A 590 18.88 -32.14 25.65
C GLU A 590 18.00 -31.73 24.46
N LYS A 591 17.21 -30.66 24.61
CA LYS A 591 16.31 -30.15 23.56
C LYS A 591 17.07 -29.68 22.31
N LEU A 592 18.24 -29.07 22.49
CA LEU A 592 19.10 -28.66 21.37
C LEU A 592 19.81 -29.86 20.74
N SER A 593 20.21 -30.85 21.54
CA SER A 593 20.87 -32.07 21.05
C SER A 593 19.94 -32.93 20.19
N ASP A 594 18.65 -32.97 20.53
CA ASP A 594 17.62 -33.69 19.76
C ASP A 594 17.28 -32.98 18.44
N ALA A 595 17.28 -31.64 18.44
CA ALA A 595 16.86 -30.83 17.29
C ALA A 595 18.02 -30.47 16.32
N GLY A 596 19.27 -30.50 16.78
CA GLY A 596 20.45 -30.05 16.02
C GLY A 596 20.58 -28.53 15.94
N SER A 597 19.47 -27.80 15.79
CA SER A 597 19.35 -26.35 15.85
C SER A 597 18.08 -25.92 16.57
N LEU A 598 18.08 -24.75 17.21
CA LEU A 598 16.93 -24.25 17.97
C LEU A 598 16.87 -22.72 18.00
N THR A 599 15.70 -22.14 17.70
CA THR A 599 15.43 -20.73 17.98
C THR A 599 15.06 -20.56 19.44
N VAL A 600 15.70 -19.60 20.12
CA VAL A 600 15.48 -19.31 21.53
C VAL A 600 15.29 -17.81 21.75
N GLU A 601 14.35 -17.44 22.61
CA GLU A 601 14.12 -16.06 23.00
C GLU A 601 14.79 -15.76 24.34
N VAL A 602 15.67 -14.76 24.37
CA VAL A 602 16.38 -14.33 25.57
C VAL A 602 16.34 -12.80 25.64
N GLN A 603 15.78 -12.26 26.72
CA GLN A 603 15.58 -10.81 26.91
C GLN A 603 14.81 -10.15 25.74
N ALA A 604 13.74 -10.78 25.26
CA ALA A 604 12.90 -10.31 24.15
C ALA A 604 13.64 -10.14 22.80
N ARG A 605 14.73 -10.90 22.59
CA ARG A 605 15.42 -11.05 21.31
C ARG A 605 15.59 -12.54 20.99
N GLU A 606 15.40 -12.89 19.74
CA GLU A 606 15.60 -14.26 19.25
C GLU A 606 17.05 -14.51 18.84
N TYR A 607 17.53 -15.72 19.16
CA TYR A 607 18.84 -16.25 18.81
C TYR A 607 18.69 -17.64 18.19
N ALA A 608 19.59 -18.01 17.30
CA ALA A 608 19.68 -19.37 16.78
C ALA A 608 20.84 -20.11 17.46
N LEU A 609 20.52 -21.20 18.14
CA LEU A 609 21.49 -22.14 18.71
C LEU A 609 21.75 -23.27 17.72
N PHE A 610 23.00 -23.71 17.63
CA PHE A 610 23.41 -24.84 16.80
C PHE A 610 24.29 -25.79 17.60
N ALA A 611 24.04 -27.10 17.48
CA ALA A 611 24.92 -28.14 18.00
C ALA A 611 25.87 -28.61 16.89
N VAL A 612 27.14 -28.22 16.96
CA VAL A 612 28.16 -28.56 15.96
C VAL A 612 29.40 -29.13 16.65
N ASP A 613 29.85 -30.31 16.23
CA ASP A 613 31.06 -30.98 16.74
C ASP A 613 31.16 -31.09 18.27
N GLY A 614 30.02 -31.37 18.93
CA GLY A 614 29.96 -31.49 20.39
C GLY A 614 30.04 -30.17 21.15
N LYS A 615 29.91 -29.03 20.45
CA LYS A 615 29.79 -27.69 21.02
C LYS A 615 28.44 -27.09 20.65
N VAL A 616 28.03 -26.12 21.45
CA VAL A 616 26.89 -25.26 21.13
C VAL A 616 27.44 -23.92 20.65
N THR A 617 26.96 -23.43 19.52
CA THR A 617 27.21 -22.06 19.05
C THR A 617 25.89 -21.30 19.00
N CYS A 618 25.99 -19.97 19.00
CA CYS A 618 24.83 -19.09 19.00
C CYS A 618 25.07 -17.95 18.01
N THR A 619 24.09 -17.71 17.13
CA THR A 619 24.08 -16.58 16.21
C THR A 619 22.82 -15.74 16.39
N ASP A 620 22.75 -14.60 15.69
CA ASP A 620 21.45 -13.98 15.41
C ASP A 620 20.48 -15.01 14.81
N ALA A 621 19.20 -14.95 15.21
CA ALA A 621 18.19 -15.87 14.70
C ALA A 621 17.86 -15.63 13.23
N ALA A 622 18.03 -14.40 12.75
CA ALA A 622 17.59 -13.97 11.43
C ALA A 622 18.77 -13.80 10.46
N CYS A 623 18.59 -14.30 9.24
CA CYS A 623 19.52 -14.07 8.13
C CYS A 623 19.58 -12.56 7.79
N PRO A 624 20.77 -11.96 7.60
CA PRO A 624 20.94 -10.53 7.36
C PRO A 624 20.46 -10.08 5.97
N HIS A 625 20.04 -11.02 5.11
CA HIS A 625 19.50 -10.74 3.79
C HIS A 625 18.02 -10.34 3.87
N GLU A 626 17.14 -11.31 4.13
CA GLU A 626 15.67 -11.15 4.11
C GLU A 626 15.04 -11.53 5.46
N GLY A 627 15.82 -11.85 6.49
CA GLY A 627 15.32 -12.14 7.83
C GLY A 627 14.91 -13.61 8.08
N ALA A 628 15.27 -14.53 7.18
CA ALA A 628 14.95 -15.95 7.30
C ALA A 628 15.43 -16.55 8.65
N PRO A 629 14.64 -17.44 9.29
CA PRO A 629 15.04 -18.07 10.55
C PRO A 629 16.18 -19.05 10.32
N LEU A 630 17.39 -18.70 10.77
CA LEU A 630 18.59 -19.50 10.53
C LEU A 630 18.56 -20.86 11.24
N ALA A 631 17.87 -20.97 12.38
CA ALA A 631 17.73 -22.25 13.05
C ALA A 631 16.88 -23.28 12.24
N GLU A 632 16.13 -22.84 11.22
CA GLU A 632 15.41 -23.74 10.29
C GLU A 632 16.26 -24.11 9.06
N GLY A 633 17.47 -23.56 8.94
CA GLY A 633 18.41 -23.85 7.87
C GLY A 633 19.07 -25.21 8.00
N GLU A 634 19.48 -25.80 6.87
CA GLU A 634 20.27 -27.04 6.88
C GLU A 634 21.70 -26.74 7.38
N VAL A 635 22.16 -27.49 8.37
CA VAL A 635 23.49 -27.32 8.97
C VAL A 635 24.40 -28.47 8.56
N ALA A 636 25.49 -28.15 7.87
CA ALA A 636 26.51 -29.11 7.47
C ALA A 636 27.91 -28.51 7.68
N ASP A 637 28.83 -29.29 8.26
CA ASP A 637 30.23 -28.90 8.50
C ASP A 637 30.42 -27.54 9.20
N GLY A 638 29.51 -27.21 10.13
CA GLY A 638 29.53 -25.93 10.86
C GLY A 638 29.05 -24.73 10.06
N VAL A 639 28.39 -24.96 8.92
CA VAL A 639 27.77 -23.95 8.07
C VAL A 639 26.27 -24.16 8.03
N VAL A 640 25.50 -23.10 8.31
CA VAL A 640 24.04 -23.08 8.17
C VAL A 640 23.64 -22.46 6.83
N THR A 641 22.81 -23.17 6.08
CA THR A 641 22.24 -22.70 4.82
C THR A 641 20.88 -22.09 5.08
N CYS A 642 20.75 -20.79 4.82
CA CYS A 642 19.51 -20.03 4.96
C CYS A 642 18.38 -20.67 4.14
N PRO A 643 17.21 -20.97 4.76
CA PRO A 643 16.16 -21.76 4.13
C PRO A 643 15.46 -21.03 2.97
N TRP A 644 15.50 -19.69 2.93
CA TRP A 644 14.79 -18.91 1.90
C TRP A 644 15.61 -18.68 0.64
N HIS A 645 16.91 -18.38 0.80
CA HIS A 645 17.72 -17.85 -0.30
C HIS A 645 19.09 -18.53 -0.43
N GLN A 646 19.33 -19.62 0.30
CA GLN A 646 20.50 -20.48 0.18
C GLN A 646 21.83 -19.77 0.51
N TRP A 647 21.79 -18.71 1.32
CA TRP A 647 22.99 -18.07 1.84
C TRP A 647 23.59 -18.91 2.95
N GLU A 648 24.88 -19.15 2.88
CA GLU A 648 25.59 -20.03 3.80
C GLU A 648 26.35 -19.20 4.85
N PHE A 649 26.23 -19.55 6.13
CA PHE A 649 26.94 -18.88 7.23
C PHE A 649 27.66 -19.89 8.10
N ASP A 650 28.94 -19.66 8.37
CA ASP A 650 29.68 -20.41 9.38
C ASP A 650 29.12 -20.07 10.77
N VAL A 651 28.55 -21.04 11.49
CA VAL A 651 27.86 -20.79 12.77
C VAL A 651 28.82 -20.50 13.93
N CYS A 652 30.13 -20.71 13.75
CA CYS A 652 31.15 -20.41 14.75
C CYS A 652 31.63 -18.96 14.65
N THR A 653 31.78 -18.45 13.42
CA THR A 653 32.33 -17.13 13.11
C THR A 653 31.26 -16.11 12.72
N GLY A 654 30.10 -16.60 12.28
CA GLY A 654 28.99 -15.81 11.75
C GLY A 654 29.23 -15.32 10.32
N CYS A 655 30.40 -15.57 9.72
CA CYS A 655 30.72 -15.09 8.38
C CYS A 655 29.97 -15.86 7.29
N SER A 656 29.51 -15.15 6.27
CA SER A 656 28.91 -15.77 5.10
C SER A 656 29.96 -16.46 4.24
N VAL A 657 29.71 -17.73 3.92
CA VAL A 657 30.51 -18.54 3.00
C VAL A 657 30.11 -18.18 1.55
N THR A 658 28.80 -18.12 1.29
CA THR A 658 28.23 -17.80 -0.02
C THR A 658 26.93 -17.00 0.14
N PRO A 659 26.80 -15.78 -0.42
CA PRO A 659 27.85 -14.94 -1.01
C PRO A 659 28.78 -14.39 0.08
N ALA A 660 30.08 -14.27 -0.21
CA ALA A 660 31.06 -13.74 0.74
C ALA A 660 30.84 -12.24 1.05
N GLY A 661 31.17 -11.80 2.26
CA GLY A 661 31.17 -10.38 2.66
C GLY A 661 30.02 -9.95 3.57
N HIS A 662 29.21 -10.89 4.04
CA HIS A 662 28.15 -10.66 5.02
C HIS A 662 28.45 -11.43 6.30
N SER A 663 27.82 -11.07 7.41
CA SER A 663 27.91 -11.87 8.64
C SER A 663 26.67 -11.71 9.51
N VAL A 664 26.41 -12.75 10.31
CA VAL A 664 25.55 -12.69 11.48
C VAL A 664 26.39 -12.51 12.74
N LYS A 665 25.83 -11.89 13.77
CA LYS A 665 26.53 -11.79 15.04
C LYS A 665 26.56 -13.16 15.72
N THR A 666 27.70 -13.51 16.33
CA THR A 666 27.82 -14.69 17.19
C THR A 666 27.89 -14.29 18.66
N TYR A 667 27.48 -15.19 19.54
CA TYR A 667 27.36 -14.96 20.98
C TYR A 667 28.08 -16.03 21.77
N GLU A 668 28.67 -15.62 22.90
CA GLU A 668 29.33 -16.55 23.82
C GLU A 668 28.28 -17.46 24.48
N THR A 669 28.48 -18.76 24.38
CA THR A 669 27.61 -19.81 24.92
C THR A 669 28.30 -20.53 26.07
N LEU A 670 27.57 -20.82 27.14
CA LEU A 670 28.03 -21.59 28.29
C LEU A 670 27.09 -22.76 28.54
N ILE A 671 27.64 -23.96 28.75
CA ILE A 671 26.88 -25.14 29.13
C ILE A 671 27.20 -25.46 30.58
N GLU A 672 26.19 -25.44 31.46
CA GLU A 672 26.35 -25.76 32.88
C GLU A 672 25.13 -26.53 33.38
N GLY A 673 25.35 -27.67 34.06
CA GLY A 673 24.25 -28.44 34.66
C GLY A 673 23.21 -28.99 33.67
N GLY A 674 23.53 -29.11 32.38
CA GLY A 674 22.57 -29.52 31.33
C GLY A 674 21.78 -28.36 30.71
N ASP A 675 22.09 -27.12 31.09
CA ASP A 675 21.47 -25.90 30.56
C ASP A 675 22.46 -25.14 29.67
N VAL A 676 21.94 -24.58 28.57
CA VAL A 676 22.64 -23.69 27.66
C VAL A 676 22.31 -22.25 28.02
N PHE A 677 23.35 -21.45 28.23
CA PHE A 677 23.27 -20.02 28.50
C PHE A 677 23.97 -19.22 27.40
N ILE A 678 23.49 -18.01 27.13
CA ILE A 678 24.09 -17.07 26.17
C ILE A 678 24.42 -15.73 26.82
N LYS A 679 25.55 -15.13 26.47
CA LYS A 679 25.98 -13.84 27.04
C LYS A 679 25.51 -12.66 26.20
N THR A 680 24.66 -11.82 26.78
CA THR A 680 24.06 -10.65 26.11
C THR A 680 24.82 -9.36 26.46
N GLY A 681 25.94 -9.08 25.78
CA GLY A 681 26.60 -7.77 25.64
C GLY A 681 27.32 -7.11 26.85
N SER A 682 28.60 -6.75 26.66
CA SER A 682 29.22 -5.49 27.14
C SER A 682 30.52 -5.19 26.34
N ASN A 683 30.73 -3.91 25.97
CA ASN A 683 31.90 -3.46 25.18
C ASN A 683 33.13 -3.21 26.09
N ALA A 684 34.24 -3.92 25.85
CA ALA A 684 35.63 -3.40 25.77
C ALA A 684 36.69 -4.54 25.70
N GLY A 685 37.54 -4.56 24.66
CA GLY A 685 38.93 -5.08 24.78
C GLY A 685 39.54 -5.99 23.69
N GLY A 686 39.76 -5.48 22.46
CA GLY A 686 40.82 -5.89 21.48
C GLY A 686 40.61 -7.22 20.72
N ILE A 687 40.76 -7.33 19.39
CA ILE A 687 41.64 -6.66 18.40
C ILE A 687 40.80 -6.27 17.18
N GLY A 688 41.03 -5.05 16.66
CA GLY A 688 40.09 -4.33 15.80
C GLY A 688 39.93 -4.83 14.36
N ILE A 689 38.67 -4.91 13.95
CA ILE A 689 38.17 -4.66 12.60
C ILE A 689 37.11 -3.55 12.78
N PRO A 690 37.16 -2.42 12.06
CA PRO A 690 36.24 -1.32 12.29
C PRO A 690 34.80 -1.73 11.94
N ASP A 691 33.91 -1.44 12.88
CA ASP A 691 32.45 -1.54 12.82
C ASP A 691 31.92 -0.91 11.52
N LEU A 692 31.28 -1.72 10.67
CA LEU A 692 30.61 -1.33 9.42
C LEU A 692 29.09 -1.37 9.60
N SER A 693 28.58 -0.78 10.69
CA SER A 693 27.17 -0.42 10.78
C SER A 693 26.89 0.84 9.92
N PRO A 694 25.79 0.89 9.14
CA PRO A 694 25.36 2.13 8.49
C PRO A 694 25.07 3.18 9.55
N ALA A 695 25.70 4.35 9.41
CA ALA A 695 25.50 5.50 10.28
C ALA A 695 24.00 5.74 10.56
N THR A 696 23.66 5.67 11.84
CA THR A 696 22.38 6.09 12.41
C THR A 696 21.99 7.46 11.85
N ALA A 697 20.89 7.56 11.13
CA ALA A 697 20.37 8.84 10.65
C ALA A 697 19.96 9.69 11.87
N VAL A 698 20.74 10.72 12.17
CA VAL A 698 20.41 11.71 13.20
C VAL A 698 19.13 12.44 12.76
N LYS A 699 18.07 12.43 13.60
CA LYS A 699 16.86 13.24 13.37
C LYS A 699 17.27 14.70 13.17
N ALA A 700 16.99 15.29 12.01
CA ALA A 700 17.34 16.69 11.72
C ALA A 700 16.69 17.64 12.73
N ALA A 701 17.51 18.27 13.57
CA ALA A 701 17.08 19.25 14.57
C ALA A 701 16.76 20.59 13.88
N GLU A 702 15.66 21.23 14.30
CA GLU A 702 15.43 22.64 13.99
C GLU A 702 16.17 23.48 15.04
N VAL A 703 17.06 24.34 14.59
CA VAL A 703 17.88 25.20 15.46
C VAL A 703 17.80 26.65 14.99
N SER A 704 18.07 27.59 15.89
CA SER A 704 18.15 29.02 15.56
C SER A 704 19.59 29.48 15.70
N LEU A 705 20.26 29.73 14.59
CA LEU A 705 21.66 30.15 14.56
C LEU A 705 21.79 31.64 14.31
N ARG A 706 22.82 32.24 14.90
CA ARG A 706 23.14 33.66 14.70
C ARG A 706 24.10 33.79 13.52
N VAL A 707 23.83 34.74 12.63
CA VAL A 707 24.74 35.13 11.55
C VAL A 707 25.92 35.88 12.16
N LEU A 708 27.12 35.36 11.95
CA LEU A 708 28.38 35.96 12.40
C LEU A 708 28.94 36.91 11.35
N ASP A 709 28.87 36.51 10.08
CA ASP A 709 29.39 37.30 8.96
C ASP A 709 28.60 37.06 7.66
N VAL A 710 28.71 38.01 6.72
CA VAL A 710 28.14 37.92 5.37
C VAL A 710 29.24 38.28 4.37
N ILE A 711 29.84 37.25 3.77
CA ILE A 711 31.01 37.36 2.89
C ILE A 711 30.52 37.46 1.44
N ALA A 712 31.04 38.44 0.68
CA ALA A 712 30.73 38.58 -0.74
C ALA A 712 31.71 37.75 -1.57
N GLU A 713 31.24 36.62 -2.11
CA GLU A 713 32.06 35.72 -2.96
C GLU A 713 32.18 36.24 -4.39
N THR A 714 31.07 36.76 -4.93
CA THR A 714 30.97 37.42 -6.23
C THR A 714 29.88 38.51 -6.15
N PRO A 715 29.67 39.36 -7.17
CA PRO A 715 28.64 40.41 -7.12
C PRO A 715 27.21 39.91 -6.81
N ASN A 716 26.90 38.65 -7.10
CA ASN A 716 25.57 38.06 -6.88
C ASN A 716 25.59 36.79 -6.01
N VAL A 717 26.69 36.49 -5.31
CA VAL A 717 26.79 35.34 -4.39
C VAL A 717 27.35 35.79 -3.06
N ARG A 718 26.69 35.39 -1.97
CA ARG A 718 27.13 35.66 -0.59
C ARG A 718 27.19 34.37 0.22
N THR A 719 28.18 34.28 1.09
CA THR A 719 28.26 33.25 2.14
C THR A 719 27.77 33.83 3.45
N PHE A 720 26.73 33.22 4.02
CA PHE A 720 26.22 33.53 5.36
C PHE A 720 26.86 32.58 6.36
N ARG A 721 27.77 33.09 7.18
CA ARG A 721 28.45 32.31 8.22
C ARG A 721 27.64 32.31 9.50
N LEU A 722 27.26 31.14 9.99
CA LEU A 722 26.39 30.95 11.15
C LEU A 722 27.19 30.40 12.34
N ASP A 723 26.87 30.88 13.55
CA ASP A 723 27.44 30.40 14.81
C ASP A 723 26.86 29.03 15.18
N ASN A 724 27.69 27.99 15.11
CA ASN A 724 27.34 26.61 15.45
C ASN A 724 27.86 26.18 16.83
N SER A 725 28.59 27.06 17.54
CA SER A 725 29.31 26.71 18.76
C SER A 725 28.41 26.44 19.97
N GLN A 726 27.22 27.04 19.99
CA GLN A 726 26.28 26.94 21.12
C GLN A 726 25.05 26.08 20.82
N THR A 727 24.51 26.19 19.60
CA THR A 727 23.33 25.44 19.15
C THR A 727 23.77 24.61 17.96
N VAL A 728 24.08 23.33 18.18
CA VAL A 728 24.73 22.49 17.17
C VAL A 728 23.72 22.04 16.12
N LEU A 729 23.95 22.41 14.87
CA LEU A 729 23.39 21.78 13.69
C LEU A 729 24.27 20.56 13.34
N PRO A 730 23.80 19.32 13.57
CA PRO A 730 24.60 18.13 13.30
C PRO A 730 24.82 17.94 11.79
N GLN A 731 26.06 17.65 11.40
CA GLN A 731 26.44 17.36 10.02
C GLN A 731 27.27 16.07 9.97
N ASP A 732 26.69 15.00 9.40
CA ASP A 732 27.37 13.70 9.37
C ASP A 732 28.32 13.55 8.17
N PHE A 733 27.97 14.15 7.02
CA PHE A 733 28.72 14.04 5.77
C PHE A 733 28.73 15.37 4.98
N PRO A 734 29.83 15.72 4.30
CA PRO A 734 29.88 16.91 3.44
C PRO A 734 29.05 16.74 2.16
N GLY A 735 28.54 17.85 1.63
CA GLY A 735 27.71 17.90 0.41
C GLY A 735 26.21 18.08 0.68
N LYS A 736 25.77 17.92 1.94
CA LYS A 736 24.37 18.07 2.36
C LYS A 736 23.87 19.54 2.31
N PHE A 737 22.55 19.71 2.30
CA PHE A 737 21.90 21.03 2.39
C PHE A 737 21.19 21.24 3.73
N ALA A 738 20.84 22.49 4.03
CA ALA A 738 19.96 22.85 5.13
C ALA A 738 18.77 23.67 4.62
N GLN A 739 17.65 23.61 5.34
CA GLN A 739 16.49 24.45 5.06
C GLN A 739 16.51 25.69 5.95
N LEU A 740 16.44 26.87 5.34
CA LEU A 740 16.25 28.15 6.04
C LEU A 740 14.78 28.55 6.03
N CYS A 741 14.27 28.98 7.17
CA CYS A 741 12.96 29.62 7.29
C CYS A 741 13.08 31.11 6.97
N ILE A 742 12.37 31.55 5.94
CA ILE A 742 12.31 32.94 5.52
C ILE A 742 10.92 33.50 5.84
N PRO A 743 10.81 34.60 6.61
CA PRO A 743 9.52 35.23 6.83
C PRO A 743 9.05 35.94 5.55
N VAL A 744 7.78 35.73 5.20
CA VAL A 744 7.10 36.35 4.04
C VAL A 744 5.75 36.90 4.49
N GLU A 745 5.14 37.81 3.71
CA GLU A 745 3.87 38.45 4.10
C GLU A 745 2.72 37.46 4.41
N GLU A 746 2.72 36.27 3.78
CA GLU A 746 1.72 35.21 3.97
C GLU A 746 2.16 34.11 4.97
N GLY A 747 3.23 34.32 5.75
CA GLY A 747 3.69 33.39 6.79
C GLY A 747 5.18 33.05 6.69
N GLU A 748 5.50 31.75 6.72
CA GLU A 748 6.89 31.25 6.71
C GLU A 748 7.19 30.45 5.44
N LEU A 749 8.33 30.74 4.83
CA LEU A 749 8.80 30.12 3.61
C LEU A 749 10.11 29.35 3.87
N TRP A 750 10.04 28.03 3.88
CA TRP A 750 11.24 27.20 4.00
C TRP A 750 11.89 26.99 2.63
N ARG A 751 13.22 27.19 2.55
CA ARG A 751 14.01 27.00 1.31
C ARG A 751 15.32 26.30 1.61
N SER A 752 15.69 25.37 0.72
CA SER A 752 16.93 24.61 0.83
C SER A 752 18.11 25.40 0.26
N PHE A 753 19.21 25.43 0.99
CA PHE A 753 20.49 25.98 0.57
C PHE A 753 21.61 25.03 1.01
N THR A 754 22.58 24.79 0.14
CA THR A 754 23.67 23.87 0.42
C THR A 754 24.59 24.40 1.51
N ILE A 755 25.04 23.51 2.39
CA ILE A 755 26.08 23.82 3.36
C ILE A 755 27.42 23.76 2.62
N SER A 756 28.17 24.86 2.62
CA SER A 756 29.47 24.95 1.96
C SER A 756 30.64 24.74 2.92
N SER A 757 30.44 24.87 4.24
CA SER A 757 31.46 24.54 5.26
C SER A 757 31.69 23.04 5.37
N SER A 758 32.87 22.65 5.85
CA SER A 758 33.16 21.25 6.19
C SER A 758 32.39 20.82 7.45
N PRO A 759 31.88 19.58 7.55
CA PRO A 759 31.29 19.06 8.79
C PRO A 759 32.30 18.94 9.95
N THR A 760 33.60 19.02 9.69
CA THR A 760 34.64 19.10 10.74
C THR A 760 34.69 20.47 11.43
N ASP A 761 34.12 21.53 10.83
CA ASP A 761 33.97 22.82 11.49
C ASP A 761 32.77 22.79 12.44
N SER A 762 33.03 22.50 13.70
CA SER A 762 32.00 22.51 14.76
C SER A 762 31.64 23.91 15.24
N GLN A 763 32.38 24.95 14.83
CA GLN A 763 32.16 26.33 15.27
C GLN A 763 31.29 27.10 14.29
N HIS A 764 31.35 26.78 13.00
CA HIS A 764 30.65 27.52 11.95
C HIS A 764 29.86 26.62 11.00
N VAL A 765 28.73 27.13 10.52
CA VAL A 765 28.03 26.59 9.34
C VAL A 765 27.93 27.68 8.29
N ASP A 766 28.49 27.44 7.11
CA ASP A 766 28.44 28.39 5.99
C ASP A 766 27.35 27.97 4.99
N LEU A 767 26.46 28.91 4.66
CA LEU A 767 25.49 28.77 3.57
C LEU A 767 25.82 29.76 2.46
N THR A 768 26.26 29.26 1.31
CA THR A 768 26.63 30.09 0.17
C THR A 768 25.50 30.12 -0.85
N ILE A 769 24.97 31.32 -1.10
CA ILE A 769 23.69 31.53 -1.76
C ILE A 769 23.86 32.53 -2.90
N LYS A 770 23.40 32.13 -4.09
CA LYS A 770 23.30 33.01 -5.26
C LYS A 770 21.97 33.76 -5.25
N LEU A 771 22.02 35.06 -5.50
CA LEU A 771 20.84 35.89 -5.67
C LEU A 771 20.06 35.44 -6.90
N ASN A 772 18.80 35.05 -6.69
CA ASN A 772 17.79 35.00 -7.73
C ASN A 772 16.98 36.31 -7.65
N PRO A 773 17.09 37.23 -8.63
CA PRO A 773 16.36 38.51 -8.62
C PRO A 773 14.84 38.35 -8.53
N ASP A 774 14.30 37.26 -9.05
CA ASP A 774 12.86 36.96 -9.01
C ASP A 774 12.46 36.13 -7.77
N GLY A 775 13.44 35.75 -6.94
CA GLY A 775 13.27 34.84 -5.82
C GLY A 775 13.03 35.54 -4.48
N ILE A 776 11.82 35.41 -3.94
CA ILE A 776 11.41 35.99 -2.65
C ILE A 776 12.43 35.67 -1.53
N ALA A 777 12.89 34.42 -1.46
CA ALA A 777 13.79 33.97 -0.40
C ALA A 777 15.19 34.57 -0.48
N THR A 778 15.81 34.57 -1.67
CA THR A 778 17.16 35.09 -1.84
C THR A 778 17.20 36.61 -1.78
N ASN A 779 16.16 37.29 -2.27
CA ASN A 779 16.01 38.74 -2.08
C ASN A 779 15.91 39.09 -0.60
N TYR A 780 15.07 38.38 0.16
CA TYR A 780 14.97 38.61 1.60
C TYR A 780 16.32 38.45 2.31
N LEU A 781 17.06 37.38 2.01
CA LEU A 781 18.39 37.13 2.59
C LEU A 781 19.39 38.23 2.24
N PHE A 782 19.36 38.76 1.02
CA PHE A 782 20.31 39.79 0.59
C PHE A 782 19.97 41.20 1.10
N GLU A 783 18.68 41.47 1.34
CA GLU A 783 18.18 42.79 1.74
C GLU A 783 18.05 42.94 3.25
N ASN A 784 17.76 41.86 3.99
CA ASN A 784 17.34 41.92 5.39
C ASN A 784 18.28 41.21 6.38
N ILE A 785 19.19 40.36 5.90
CA ILE A 785 20.09 39.61 6.78
C ILE A 785 21.47 40.26 6.83
N GLN A 786 21.94 40.50 8.04
CA GLN A 786 23.24 41.11 8.36
C GLN A 786 23.87 40.39 9.56
N PRO A 787 25.18 40.59 9.85
CA PRO A 787 25.80 40.08 11.06
C PRO A 787 24.98 40.45 12.32
N GLY A 788 24.68 39.44 13.15
CA GLY A 788 23.81 39.55 14.32
C GLY A 788 22.37 39.05 14.11
N SER A 789 21.90 38.92 12.87
CA SER A 789 20.58 38.34 12.57
C SER A 789 20.48 36.89 13.05
N LYS A 790 19.27 36.42 13.37
CA LYS A 790 19.00 35.00 13.69
C LYS A 790 18.24 34.33 12.55
N LEU A 791 18.70 33.15 12.16
CA LEU A 791 18.07 32.33 11.13
C LEU A 791 17.61 31.01 11.76
N ARG A 792 16.38 30.62 11.48
CA ARG A 792 15.88 29.27 11.80
C ARG A 792 16.29 28.34 10.68
N ILE A 793 16.98 27.27 11.05
CA ILE A 793 17.60 26.33 10.13
C ILE A 793 17.28 24.90 10.54
N LYS A 794 17.07 24.03 9.55
CA LYS A 794 16.83 22.60 9.75
C LYS A 794 17.77 21.78 8.85
N GLY A 795 18.55 20.89 9.45
CA GLY A 795 19.48 20.01 8.73
C GLY A 795 20.62 19.48 9.61
N ALA A 796 21.67 18.89 9.03
CA ALA A 796 21.89 18.66 7.59
C ALA A 796 20.94 17.62 6.95
N LEU A 797 20.54 17.82 5.69
CA LEU A 797 19.60 17.00 4.91
C LEU A 797 20.16 16.69 3.51
N GLY A 798 19.57 15.70 2.82
CA GLY A 798 19.90 15.38 1.44
C GLY A 798 20.81 14.15 1.29
N GLY A 799 20.67 13.47 0.15
CA GLY A 799 21.45 12.27 -0.20
C GLY A 799 22.67 12.53 -1.09
N PHE A 800 22.85 13.76 -1.56
CA PHE A 800 24.06 14.18 -2.27
C PHE A 800 25.18 14.43 -1.25
N CYS A 801 25.93 13.39 -0.90
CA CYS A 801 27.02 13.54 0.07
C CYS A 801 28.19 12.61 -0.22
N PHE A 802 29.37 13.03 0.22
CA PHE A 802 30.55 12.16 0.23
C PHE A 802 30.60 11.39 1.55
N ASP A 803 30.38 10.08 1.48
CA ASP A 803 30.59 9.15 2.60
C ASP A 803 32.05 8.66 2.60
N PRO A 804 32.88 9.07 3.58
CA PRO A 804 34.28 8.68 3.63
C PRO A 804 34.52 7.17 3.73
N ASP A 805 33.62 6.42 4.36
CA ASP A 805 33.83 4.99 4.62
C ASP A 805 33.52 4.15 3.39
N ARG A 806 32.57 4.63 2.57
CA ARG A 806 32.11 3.98 1.34
C ARG A 806 32.82 4.47 0.08
N HIS A 807 33.24 5.73 0.03
CA HIS A 807 33.81 6.35 -1.15
C HIS A 807 35.34 6.45 -1.03
N ARG A 808 36.05 5.37 -1.39
CA ARG A 808 37.51 5.26 -1.28
C ARG A 808 38.25 5.54 -2.58
N GLU A 809 37.50 5.59 -3.68
CA GLU A 809 37.98 5.87 -5.02
C GLU A 809 38.34 7.35 -5.25
N PRO A 810 39.06 7.67 -6.35
CA PRO A 810 39.28 9.05 -6.77
C PRO A 810 37.95 9.77 -7.06
N LEU A 811 37.88 11.03 -6.67
CA LEU A 811 36.69 11.87 -6.80
C LEU A 811 36.81 12.82 -7.98
N VAL A 812 35.71 12.99 -8.70
CA VAL A 812 35.56 13.99 -9.76
C VAL A 812 34.35 14.85 -9.43
N LEU A 813 34.62 16.07 -9.01
CA LEU A 813 33.63 17.06 -8.64
C LEU A 813 33.39 17.96 -9.86
N ILE A 814 32.19 17.96 -10.42
CA ILE A 814 31.86 18.72 -11.62
C ILE A 814 30.72 19.68 -11.30
N SER A 815 30.95 20.97 -11.46
CA SER A 815 29.93 21.96 -11.11
C SER A 815 29.93 23.21 -11.99
N THR A 816 28.81 23.93 -12.00
CA THR A 816 28.72 25.25 -12.62
C THR A 816 27.95 26.23 -11.74
N GLY A 817 28.34 27.50 -11.77
CA GLY A 817 27.71 28.56 -10.96
C GLY A 817 27.63 28.21 -9.47
N SER A 818 26.46 28.40 -8.84
CA SER A 818 26.30 28.07 -7.41
C SER A 818 26.35 26.58 -7.10
N GLY A 819 26.42 25.70 -8.10
CA GLY A 819 26.58 24.26 -7.88
C GLY A 819 27.95 23.85 -7.32
N ILE A 820 28.89 24.79 -7.18
CA ILE A 820 30.18 24.55 -6.52
C ILE A 820 30.06 24.40 -4.99
N THR A 821 28.95 24.84 -4.39
CA THR A 821 28.80 24.85 -2.92
C THR A 821 28.88 23.48 -2.25
N PRO A 822 28.24 22.39 -2.73
CA PRO A 822 28.49 21.07 -2.16
C PRO A 822 29.92 20.58 -2.45
N MET A 823 30.51 20.98 -3.58
CA MET A 823 31.88 20.61 -3.94
C MET A 823 32.90 21.21 -2.99
N MET A 824 32.65 22.43 -2.50
CA MET A 824 33.48 23.06 -1.48
C MET A 824 33.37 22.35 -0.14
N ALA A 825 32.18 21.94 0.29
CA ALA A 825 32.03 21.17 1.52
C ALA A 825 32.84 19.86 1.46
N ILE A 826 32.77 19.15 0.33
CA ILE A 826 33.56 17.93 0.10
C ILE A 826 35.06 18.24 0.09
N THR A 827 35.48 19.27 -0.65
CA THR A 827 36.90 19.63 -0.77
C THR A 827 37.50 20.05 0.56
N ARG A 828 36.83 20.94 1.31
CA ARG A 828 37.25 21.37 2.65
C ARG A 828 37.36 20.17 3.60
N PHE A 829 36.39 19.25 3.57
CA PHE A 829 36.44 18.03 4.37
C PHE A 829 37.68 17.16 4.05
N LEU A 830 38.02 16.99 2.77
CA LEU A 830 39.20 16.21 2.38
C LEU A 830 40.49 16.85 2.89
N GLN A 831 40.59 18.19 2.84
CA GLN A 831 41.74 18.93 3.34
C GLN A 831 41.82 18.85 4.88
N ASP A 832 40.72 19.12 5.57
CA ASP A 832 40.64 19.10 7.04
C ASP A 832 40.99 17.73 7.63
N THR A 833 40.63 16.65 6.93
CA THR A 833 40.86 15.27 7.38
C THR A 833 42.15 14.64 6.84
N GLY A 834 42.86 15.34 5.95
CA GLY A 834 44.09 14.84 5.32
C GLY A 834 43.89 13.55 4.50
N ARG A 835 42.70 13.37 3.90
CA ARG A 835 42.39 12.16 3.13
C ARG A 835 43.20 12.06 1.85
N SER A 836 43.55 10.83 1.49
CA SER A 836 44.40 10.54 0.32
C SER A 836 43.63 10.37 -0.99
N ASN A 837 42.30 10.49 -1.00
CA ASN A 837 41.50 10.41 -2.23
C ASN A 837 41.98 11.47 -3.23
N PRO A 838 42.48 11.09 -4.42
CA PRO A 838 42.71 12.06 -5.48
C PRO A 838 41.38 12.72 -5.86
N CYS A 839 41.35 14.04 -5.97
CA CYS A 839 40.14 14.81 -6.19
C CYS A 839 40.35 15.82 -7.31
N THR A 840 39.52 15.75 -8.36
CA THR A 840 39.53 16.70 -9.48
C THR A 840 38.25 17.54 -9.45
N LEU A 841 38.37 18.84 -9.24
CA LEU A 841 37.27 19.81 -9.34
C LEU A 841 37.29 20.50 -10.71
N LEU A 842 36.29 20.20 -11.54
CA LEU A 842 36.00 20.86 -12.80
C LEU A 842 34.87 21.87 -12.60
N TYR A 843 35.17 23.17 -12.70
CA TYR A 843 34.22 24.24 -12.43
C TYR A 843 33.96 25.15 -13.64
N GLY A 844 32.69 25.33 -13.99
CA GLY A 844 32.26 26.21 -15.08
C GLY A 844 31.67 27.53 -14.58
N ALA A 845 32.17 28.65 -15.12
CA ALA A 845 31.63 29.99 -14.87
C ALA A 845 31.51 30.79 -16.18
N ARG A 846 30.83 31.94 -16.14
CA ARG A 846 30.69 32.77 -17.34
C ARG A 846 31.93 33.62 -17.57
N THR A 847 32.29 34.47 -16.60
CA THR A 847 33.47 35.34 -16.64
C THR A 847 34.38 35.09 -15.44
N GLN A 848 35.55 35.72 -15.40
CA GLN A 848 36.48 35.68 -14.26
C GLN A 848 35.84 36.19 -12.96
N SER A 849 34.95 37.18 -13.02
CA SER A 849 34.27 37.75 -11.85
C SER A 849 33.17 36.86 -11.28
N ASP A 850 32.76 35.81 -12.01
CA ASP A 850 31.73 34.86 -11.58
C ASP A 850 32.32 33.61 -10.91
N ILE A 851 33.65 33.55 -10.73
CA ILE A 851 34.31 32.40 -10.12
C ILE A 851 34.17 32.49 -8.60
N ILE A 852 33.28 31.66 -8.03
CA ILE A 852 33.06 31.54 -6.60
C ILE A 852 34.22 30.73 -6.00
N PHE A 853 34.76 31.15 -4.84
CA PHE A 853 35.86 30.49 -4.11
C PHE A 853 37.19 30.34 -4.88
N HIS A 854 37.47 31.21 -5.85
CA HIS A 854 38.64 31.03 -6.73
C HIS A 854 39.98 31.00 -5.97
N GLU A 855 40.18 31.94 -5.03
CA GLU A 855 41.43 32.05 -4.27
C GLU A 855 41.65 30.86 -3.34
N GLU A 856 40.58 30.38 -2.70
CA GLU A 856 40.61 29.20 -1.82
C GLU A 856 40.90 27.91 -2.60
N CYS A 857 40.25 27.69 -3.75
CA CYS A 857 40.57 26.53 -4.58
C CYS A 857 42.02 26.55 -5.07
N ARG A 858 42.59 27.74 -5.33
CA ARG A 858 44.00 27.89 -5.69
C ARG A 858 44.95 27.66 -4.51
N SER A 859 44.55 28.00 -3.29
CA SER A 859 45.37 27.70 -2.11
C SER A 859 45.44 26.20 -1.87
N PHE A 860 44.34 25.45 -2.03
CA PHE A 860 44.37 23.97 -1.93
C PHE A 860 45.29 23.31 -2.97
N VAL A 861 45.40 23.88 -4.18
CA VAL A 861 46.37 23.40 -5.17
C VAL A 861 47.81 23.71 -4.74
N ALA A 862 48.04 24.88 -4.13
CA ALA A 862 49.36 25.32 -3.70
C ALA A 862 49.87 24.62 -2.41
N GLU A 863 48.95 24.24 -1.51
CA GLU A 863 49.24 23.50 -0.27
C GLU A 863 49.74 22.07 -0.54
N GLY A 864 49.49 21.55 -1.75
CA GLY A 864 49.96 20.25 -2.21
C GLY A 864 49.03 19.10 -1.79
N GLY A 865 49.15 17.96 -2.48
CA GLY A 865 48.24 16.82 -2.34
C GLY A 865 47.68 16.38 -3.69
N ALA A 866 46.77 15.42 -3.68
CA ALA A 866 46.16 14.89 -4.90
C ALA A 866 44.91 15.69 -5.32
N PHE A 867 44.92 17.02 -5.17
CA PHE A 867 43.82 17.91 -5.58
C PHE A 867 44.14 18.65 -6.88
N GLN A 868 43.26 18.55 -7.86
CA GLN A 868 43.35 19.25 -9.14
C GLN A 868 42.14 20.17 -9.30
N TYR A 869 42.39 21.44 -9.64
CA TYR A 869 41.34 22.42 -9.89
C TYR A 869 41.44 22.96 -11.31
N VAL A 870 40.36 22.83 -12.08
CA VAL A 870 40.27 23.31 -13.45
C VAL A 870 39.03 24.18 -13.60
N VAL A 871 39.23 25.38 -14.14
CA VAL A 871 38.14 26.33 -14.41
C VAL A 871 37.97 26.46 -15.91
N SER A 872 36.71 26.40 -16.36
CA SER A 872 36.32 26.67 -17.75
C SER A 872 35.39 27.88 -17.81
N LEU A 873 35.73 28.87 -18.62
CA LEU A 873 34.93 30.09 -18.80
C LEU A 873 34.25 30.12 -20.16
N THR A 874 32.95 30.45 -20.18
CA THR A 874 32.22 30.62 -21.47
C THR A 874 32.41 31.99 -22.10
N GLN A 875 32.80 33.00 -21.32
CA GLN A 875 32.97 34.40 -21.72
C GLN A 875 34.22 35.01 -21.02
N PRO A 876 35.42 34.46 -21.22
CA PRO A 876 36.64 34.99 -20.62
C PRO A 876 37.02 36.36 -21.23
N ASP A 877 37.62 37.24 -20.42
CA ASP A 877 38.44 38.34 -20.96
C ASP A 877 39.82 37.87 -21.49
N ASP A 878 40.52 38.76 -22.20
CA ASP A 878 41.81 38.48 -22.86
C ASP A 878 42.94 38.03 -21.90
N SER A 879 42.78 38.21 -20.59
CA SER A 879 43.77 37.79 -19.59
C SER A 879 43.60 36.33 -19.15
N TRP A 880 42.52 35.65 -19.56
CA TRP A 880 42.29 34.25 -19.21
C TRP A 880 43.26 33.31 -19.93
N THR A 881 43.90 32.45 -19.15
CA THR A 881 44.83 31.43 -19.65
C THR A 881 44.36 30.00 -19.37
N GLY A 882 43.16 29.84 -18.80
CA GLY A 882 42.56 28.53 -18.49
C GLY A 882 41.64 28.00 -19.60
N GLU A 883 40.77 27.06 -19.26
CA GLU A 883 39.88 26.42 -20.24
C GLU A 883 38.76 27.36 -20.72
N VAL A 884 38.34 27.19 -21.98
CA VAL A 884 37.31 28.00 -22.62
C VAL A 884 36.17 27.11 -23.13
N GLY A 885 34.94 27.53 -22.85
CA GLY A 885 33.70 26.85 -23.24
C GLY A 885 32.94 26.23 -22.08
N ARG A 886 31.82 25.57 -22.39
CA ARG A 886 31.05 24.79 -21.41
C ARG A 886 31.80 23.51 -21.06
N ILE A 887 31.64 23.01 -19.84
CA ILE A 887 32.14 21.68 -19.50
C ILE A 887 31.27 20.65 -20.22
N ASP A 888 31.90 19.74 -20.96
CA ASP A 888 31.29 18.61 -21.66
C ASP A 888 32.13 17.35 -21.40
N PHE A 889 31.65 16.20 -21.91
CA PHE A 889 32.30 14.93 -21.67
C PHE A 889 33.74 14.89 -22.20
N GLU A 890 34.02 15.48 -23.37
CA GLU A 890 35.37 15.58 -23.92
C GLU A 890 36.34 16.25 -22.94
N ARG A 891 35.91 17.37 -22.32
CA ARG A 891 36.74 18.04 -21.31
C ARG A 891 36.95 17.19 -20.07
N VAL A 892 35.93 16.46 -19.60
CA VAL A 892 36.06 15.53 -18.47
C VAL A 892 37.13 14.47 -18.78
N GLN A 893 37.12 13.89 -19.98
CA GLN A 893 38.10 12.89 -20.39
C GLN A 893 39.55 13.40 -20.43
N ARG A 894 39.76 14.69 -20.75
CA ARG A 894 41.11 15.28 -20.78
C ARG A 894 41.75 15.39 -19.39
N PHE A 895 40.93 15.58 -18.35
CA PHE A 895 41.42 15.85 -16.99
C PHE A 895 41.23 14.68 -16.03
N VAL A 896 40.44 13.66 -16.40
CA VAL A 896 40.20 12.47 -15.58
C VAL A 896 40.84 11.26 -16.23
N SER A 897 41.90 10.75 -15.61
CA SER A 897 42.72 9.65 -16.15
C SER A 897 42.10 8.25 -15.98
N ASN A 898 41.24 8.04 -14.99
CA ASN A 898 40.57 6.77 -14.72
C ASN A 898 39.05 6.98 -14.62
N LEU A 899 38.37 7.03 -15.77
CA LEU A 899 36.95 7.36 -15.82
C LEU A 899 36.08 6.37 -15.02
N THR A 900 36.19 5.07 -15.32
CA THR A 900 35.33 4.04 -14.70
C THR A 900 35.70 3.74 -13.25
N GLY A 901 36.95 4.01 -12.87
CA GLY A 901 37.43 3.84 -11.50
C GLY A 901 37.19 5.04 -10.58
N SER A 902 36.62 6.13 -11.08
CA SER A 902 36.31 7.35 -10.31
C SER A 902 34.84 7.44 -9.90
N ARG A 903 34.58 8.24 -8.86
CA ARG A 903 33.23 8.64 -8.43
C ARG A 903 32.96 10.09 -8.77
N TYR A 904 31.79 10.36 -9.31
CA TYR A 904 31.40 11.65 -9.86
C TYR A 904 30.32 12.30 -9.00
N PHE A 905 30.51 13.59 -8.73
CA PHE A 905 29.52 14.47 -8.11
C PHE A 905 29.22 15.60 -9.09
N LEU A 906 28.00 15.65 -9.62
CA LEU A 906 27.57 16.61 -10.63
C LEU A 906 26.56 17.59 -10.04
N CYS A 907 26.80 18.89 -10.22
CA CYS A 907 25.89 19.92 -9.74
C CYS A 907 25.84 21.15 -10.66
N GLY A 908 24.69 21.39 -11.29
CA GLY A 908 24.49 22.49 -12.24
C GLY A 908 23.08 22.53 -12.82
N PRO A 909 22.87 23.16 -14.00
CA PRO A 909 21.61 23.05 -14.75
C PRO A 909 21.27 21.59 -15.09
N ASN A 910 19.97 21.24 -15.10
CA ASN A 910 19.53 19.85 -15.31
C ASN A 910 20.04 19.27 -16.63
N GLU A 911 19.89 19.99 -17.74
CA GLU A 911 20.37 19.54 -19.07
C GLU A 911 21.87 19.20 -19.06
N PHE A 912 22.67 20.01 -18.36
CA PHE A 912 24.11 19.80 -18.21
C PHE A 912 24.44 18.54 -17.41
N MET A 913 23.70 18.28 -16.32
CA MET A 913 23.92 17.09 -15.50
C MET A 913 23.43 15.82 -16.20
N ASP A 914 22.28 15.88 -16.88
CA ASP A 914 21.70 14.74 -17.59
C ASP A 914 22.60 14.31 -18.75
N GLU A 915 23.13 15.27 -19.53
CA GLU A 915 24.07 15.01 -20.63
C GLU A 915 25.36 14.34 -20.13
N LEU A 916 25.98 14.89 -19.08
CA LEU A 916 27.20 14.32 -18.51
C LEU A 916 26.96 12.97 -17.83
N ARG A 917 25.86 12.80 -17.10
CA ARG A 917 25.50 11.52 -16.47
C ARG A 917 25.31 10.43 -17.53
N ALA A 918 24.58 10.73 -18.60
CA ALA A 918 24.40 9.80 -19.71
C ALA A 918 25.73 9.40 -20.36
N ALA A 919 26.60 10.38 -20.64
CA ALA A 919 27.91 10.11 -21.25
C ALA A 919 28.84 9.28 -20.34
N LEU A 920 28.82 9.54 -19.03
CA LEU A 920 29.60 8.75 -18.05
C LEU A 920 29.12 7.31 -17.97
N ILE A 921 27.81 7.08 -17.93
CA ILE A 921 27.23 5.73 -17.90
C ILE A 921 27.53 4.98 -19.21
N ASP A 922 27.44 5.66 -20.36
CA ASP A 922 27.70 5.09 -21.69
C ASP A 922 29.14 4.55 -21.81
N VAL A 923 30.12 5.21 -21.18
CA VAL A 923 31.51 4.73 -21.14
C VAL A 923 31.80 3.73 -20.02
N GLY A 924 30.76 3.24 -19.32
CA GLY A 924 30.85 2.17 -18.34
C GLY A 924 31.19 2.61 -16.92
N VAL A 925 30.94 3.87 -16.55
CA VAL A 925 30.96 4.28 -15.14
C VAL A 925 29.74 3.64 -14.44
N PRO A 926 29.93 2.89 -13.34
CA PRO A 926 28.83 2.34 -12.57
C PRO A 926 27.82 3.41 -12.15
N GLU A 927 26.52 3.13 -12.28
CA GLU A 927 25.47 4.12 -12.01
C GLU A 927 25.49 4.60 -10.55
N ASP A 928 25.86 3.72 -9.61
CA ASP A 928 26.00 4.05 -8.19
C ASP A 928 27.16 5.03 -7.92
N ARG A 929 28.08 5.22 -8.87
CA ARG A 929 29.22 6.17 -8.80
C ARG A 929 28.93 7.54 -9.39
N VAL A 930 27.73 7.79 -9.93
CA VAL A 930 27.36 9.10 -10.49
C VAL A 930 26.27 9.75 -9.66
N HIS A 931 26.66 10.70 -8.82
CA HIS A 931 25.78 11.48 -7.97
C HIS A 931 25.38 12.80 -8.64
N THR A 932 24.11 13.18 -8.58
CA THR A 932 23.59 14.45 -9.15
C THR A 932 22.73 15.19 -8.14
N GLU A 933 22.84 16.53 -8.07
CA GLU A 933 21.94 17.36 -7.26
C GLU A 933 21.27 18.49 -8.07
N GLN A 934 19.93 18.53 -8.04
CA GLN A 934 19.11 19.46 -8.81
C GLN A 934 18.65 20.67 -7.97
N PHE A 935 18.96 21.89 -8.42
CA PHE A 935 18.67 23.14 -7.69
C PHE A 935 17.52 23.98 -8.27
N HIS A 936 16.95 23.61 -9.42
CA HIS A 936 15.89 24.39 -10.08
C HIS A 936 14.65 23.54 -10.32
N ALA A 937 13.46 24.11 -10.06
CA ALA A 937 12.19 23.53 -10.46
C ALA A 937 12.11 23.50 -12.00
N THR A 938 11.82 22.33 -12.57
CA THR A 938 11.47 22.21 -13.98
C THR A 938 10.21 23.03 -14.25
N PRO A 939 10.20 23.95 -15.23
CA PRO A 939 8.95 24.58 -15.67
C PRO A 939 7.98 23.48 -16.12
N ALA A 940 6.70 23.62 -15.77
CA ALA A 940 5.67 22.74 -16.30
C ALA A 940 5.74 22.75 -17.84
N PRO A 941 5.60 21.60 -18.51
CA PRO A 941 5.50 21.59 -19.97
C PRO A 941 4.33 22.47 -20.39
N ALA A 942 4.62 23.47 -21.23
CA ALA A 942 3.59 24.23 -21.91
C ALA A 942 2.77 23.25 -22.76
N GLY A 943 1.46 23.27 -22.57
CA GLY A 943 0.56 22.20 -23.02
C GLY A 943 0.72 21.79 -24.48
N VAL A 944 0.64 20.48 -24.69
CA VAL A 944 0.11 19.83 -25.89
C VAL A 944 -0.77 18.68 -25.44
#